data_AF-A0A4Y7S0T7-F1
#
_entry.id   AF-A0A4Y7S0T7-F1
#
_cell.length_a   1.000
_cell.length_b   1.000
_cell.length_c   1.000
_cell.angle_alpha   90.00
_cell.angle_beta   90.00
_cell.angle_gamma   90.00
#
_symmetry.space_group_name_H-M   'P 1'
#
loop_
_entity.id
_entity.type
_entity.pdbx_description
1 polymer ?
#
loop_
_entity_poly.entity_id
_entity_poly.type
_entity_poly.pdbx_seq_one_letter_code
_entity_poly.pdbx_strand_id
1 'polypeptide(L)'
;MPSHTVHGALVKLWFAYPESPWCFPAWQDLTDVTNGLFLPTTLSFPRVGLGSPAEDIGCVLPTVSKPRRPRTRGSSSPAYSAGSGNDTIPGRALWRKWVTDNYSKRWDIHGRIARYPHRREHPPSPAHEGDRRLRRLPPVASSYLPLGLDPIARNLFGPESFDKANHLLRELREPTLMLAQRTWEQLRKGHTRDLERLRSLRKVMDEALAVYGTNFVLQASIAPASRSRSYRRSSVKRASGTPLALNFDSQEMLEHIDSVVAELRRLLEGLGQEVPKSSKAPRKALTKITTQDLQTLASTADVTSLGHLYDAFFSTSIVDEGTVADSGPRLSIAFAEPVDGADVGVEVEAGMTEAQIVKNLGFVFKDLPFLFNKRRHGGGLNSWDHDFKKDDPELSAFRLHPHQLAGVHATIRKVTLTQPVAGHCTGVLLADSVGLGKSLQAITTAAFFIDLCTRQVKNLTLPAIIQERPFVADYSPLPSYPTLIVVPGTLLTQWENELKGAFKKKSVDILLYGTGLEEHKAFWSSSGAYGQSAHPPHSRIILASHSALFQDFSAMYGSNRDPEAFAWDHPDLKHDPEARKEDTLYGKQYLTTIFDECQDVRNTGPRHSATLMILEQSIIRLPCTATPLQTSTKDLAAMGRMVGLPYFFSQNLYDQERQDAADLRRAKVMKLQEPNAEDGDCEDEEDDEETCPVRIQQTEIAQRIQEQFRGRVIRRSPASLKADGTPLIDLPPLTIVHALLELTQREIDIIDPVTLADLEAASSANGRNISSSRFYIEHRMGVTFARKKSNSKIPKFSSLDHWEQYKSTKIDVCCRLVAHLLQRDDAPLVVFENGAPVFPPMPPVDPKNPPTHVKKIVIFQEFPSFRPLLQNILSLYGVFSVHIDGRMAYEKRSDTIKRFKKDPECRVLLFSRVGNVGLNLTCANTVIFLDQPWSAQDEVQIRGRVHRQGQKLPCTSYQLLALGTADVKVSDISDSKSIMLDAFFSRETSRSKSTRIAL
;
A
#
# COMPACT_ATOMS: atom_id res chain seq x y z
N MET A 1 17.73 22.35 15.88
CA MET A 1 16.25 22.54 15.85
C MET A 1 15.80 22.65 14.41
N PRO A 2 14.55 22.30 14.05
CA PRO A 2 14.03 22.55 12.70
C PRO A 2 14.19 24.04 12.39
N SER A 3 14.77 24.34 11.22
CA SER A 3 15.23 25.67 10.83
C SER A 3 14.13 26.72 10.71
N HIS A 4 12.84 26.36 10.81
CA HIS A 4 11.70 27.26 10.56
C HIS A 4 10.70 27.33 11.74
N THR A 5 11.15 27.09 12.98
CA THR A 5 10.30 27.18 14.19
C THR A 5 10.59 28.46 14.98
N VAL A 6 9.63 28.98 15.75
CA VAL A 6 9.84 30.16 16.63
C VAL A 6 10.96 29.92 17.64
N HIS A 7 11.06 28.69 18.15
CA HIS A 7 12.12 28.23 19.05
C HIS A 7 13.50 28.31 18.41
N GLY A 8 13.60 27.84 17.16
CA GLY A 8 14.83 27.90 16.38
C GLY A 8 15.18 29.32 15.93
N ALA A 9 14.19 30.14 15.62
CA ALA A 9 14.37 31.53 15.24
C ALA A 9 14.97 32.36 16.38
N LEU A 10 14.47 32.23 17.62
CA LEU A 10 15.04 32.90 18.79
C LEU A 10 16.48 32.44 19.11
N VAL A 11 16.77 31.15 18.94
CA VAL A 11 18.14 30.64 19.10
C VAL A 11 19.07 31.19 18.00
N LYS A 12 18.61 31.23 16.75
CA LYS A 12 19.40 31.82 15.65
C LYS A 12 19.61 33.32 15.85
N LEU A 13 18.63 34.02 16.40
CA LEU A 13 18.70 35.45 16.69
C LEU A 13 19.77 35.75 17.75
N TRP A 14 19.93 34.88 18.76
CA TRP A 14 21.00 34.93 19.75
C TRP A 14 22.40 34.75 19.19
N PHE A 15 22.55 33.88 18.19
CA PHE A 15 23.84 33.68 17.53
C PHE A 15 24.13 34.68 16.41
N ALA A 16 23.09 35.30 15.86
CA ALA A 16 23.21 36.28 14.79
C ALA A 16 23.89 37.57 15.27
N TYR A 17 23.62 37.98 16.50
CA TYR A 17 24.18 39.20 17.07
C TYR A 17 24.42 39.00 18.57
N PRO A 18 25.58 39.40 19.12
CA PRO A 18 25.90 39.16 20.52
C PRO A 18 24.80 39.70 21.44
N GLU A 19 24.31 38.86 22.35
CA GLU A 19 23.26 39.19 23.33
C GLU A 19 21.87 39.51 22.74
N SER A 20 21.69 39.42 21.41
CA SER A 20 20.41 39.62 20.72
C SER A 20 19.41 38.48 20.99
N PRO A 21 18.09 38.71 20.95
CA PRO A 21 17.44 40.01 20.83
C PRO A 21 17.41 40.79 22.14
N TRP A 22 17.90 40.24 23.24
CA TRP A 22 17.82 40.86 24.57
C TRP A 22 18.79 42.01 24.78
N CYS A 23 19.64 42.34 23.81
CA CYS A 23 20.43 43.58 23.80
C CYS A 23 19.63 44.78 23.24
N PHE A 24 18.49 44.53 22.57
CA PHE A 24 17.70 45.59 21.95
C PHE A 24 16.68 46.14 22.94
N PRO A 25 16.72 47.45 23.29
CA PRO A 25 15.82 48.04 24.28
C PRO A 25 14.34 47.78 23.96
N ALA A 26 13.94 47.95 22.69
CA ALA A 26 12.55 47.71 22.26
C ALA A 26 12.07 46.26 22.41
N TRP A 27 13.01 45.30 22.41
CA TRP A 27 12.73 43.90 22.66
C TRP A 27 12.76 43.56 24.15
N GLN A 28 13.64 44.20 24.93
CA GLN A 28 13.62 44.12 26.39
C GLN A 28 12.28 44.62 26.94
N ASP A 29 11.81 45.78 26.46
CA ASP A 29 10.49 46.35 26.77
C ASP A 29 9.34 45.43 26.35
N LEU A 30 9.52 44.65 25.27
CA LEU A 30 8.51 43.70 24.80
C LEU A 30 8.40 42.46 25.69
N THR A 31 9.53 42.02 26.22
CA THR A 31 9.66 40.71 26.85
C THR A 31 9.81 40.76 28.36
N ASP A 32 10.03 41.96 28.92
CA ASP A 32 10.44 42.24 30.30
C ASP A 32 11.76 41.53 30.69
N VAL A 33 12.63 41.24 29.71
CA VAL A 33 13.91 40.55 29.93
C VAL A 33 15.04 41.53 29.65
N THR A 34 15.60 42.13 30.70
CA THR A 34 16.57 43.25 30.62
C THR A 34 18.04 42.86 30.78
N ASN A 35 18.34 41.70 31.37
CA ASN A 35 19.73 41.31 31.72
C ASN A 35 20.35 40.27 30.75
N GLY A 36 19.79 40.11 29.55
CA GLY A 36 20.12 38.98 28.68
C GLY A 36 19.69 37.64 29.29
N LEU A 37 19.60 36.60 28.47
CA LEU A 37 19.28 35.26 29.00
C LEU A 37 20.49 34.54 29.60
N PHE A 38 21.72 34.89 29.23
CA PHE A 38 22.93 34.17 29.67
C PHE A 38 24.11 35.14 29.73
N LEU A 39 24.36 35.79 30.87
CA LEU A 39 25.58 36.56 31.10
C LEU A 39 26.76 35.61 31.42
N PRO A 40 27.98 35.82 30.88
CA PRO A 40 29.07 34.86 31.04
C PRO A 40 29.67 34.75 32.46
N THR A 41 29.38 35.67 33.38
CA THR A 41 30.25 35.81 34.58
C THR A 41 29.59 36.03 35.93
N THR A 42 28.26 36.05 36.10
CA THR A 42 27.67 36.00 37.45
C THR A 42 26.29 35.34 37.47
N LEU A 43 26.18 34.27 38.27
CA LEU A 43 24.96 33.54 38.59
C LEU A 43 23.96 34.44 39.34
N SER A 44 23.12 35.17 38.62
CA SER A 44 21.82 35.60 39.12
C SER A 44 20.85 35.83 37.95
N PHE A 45 20.17 34.75 37.55
CA PHE A 45 19.02 34.84 36.65
C PHE A 45 17.89 35.66 37.30
N PRO A 46 17.10 36.42 36.52
CA PRO A 46 15.83 36.93 37.02
C PRO A 46 14.95 35.72 37.40
N ARG A 47 14.43 35.71 38.64
CA ARG A 47 13.57 34.65 39.19
C ARG A 47 12.26 34.54 38.40
N VAL A 48 12.29 33.92 37.23
CA VAL A 48 11.10 33.60 36.44
C VAL A 48 10.84 32.10 36.55
N GLY A 49 10.34 31.68 37.72
CA GLY A 49 9.49 30.49 37.91
C GLY A 49 9.89 29.15 37.27
N LEU A 50 11.16 28.91 36.95
CA LEU A 50 11.67 27.64 36.43
C LEU A 50 12.43 26.95 37.57
N GLY A 51 11.80 25.97 38.20
CA GLY A 51 12.32 25.26 39.39
C GLY A 51 13.44 24.25 39.14
N SER A 52 14.39 24.49 38.22
CA SER A 52 15.59 23.64 38.04
C SER A 52 16.75 24.42 37.40
N PRO A 53 18.02 23.96 37.52
CA PRO A 53 19.22 24.79 37.42
C PRO A 53 19.46 25.38 36.03
N ALA A 54 19.90 26.64 36.00
CA ALA A 54 20.23 27.41 34.80
C ALA A 54 21.27 26.74 33.86
N GLU A 55 22.04 25.78 34.37
CA GLU A 55 23.03 25.01 33.62
C GLU A 55 22.40 24.15 32.50
N ASP A 56 21.19 23.61 32.72
CA ASP A 56 20.55 22.69 31.77
C ASP A 56 20.08 23.37 30.47
N ILE A 57 19.65 24.63 30.54
CA ILE A 57 19.21 25.40 29.37
C ILE A 57 20.43 25.95 28.60
N GLY A 58 21.50 26.31 29.31
CA GLY A 58 22.76 26.75 28.72
C GLY A 58 23.38 25.72 27.77
N CYS A 59 23.17 24.42 28.01
CA CYS A 59 23.66 23.33 27.15
C CYS A 59 23.04 23.30 25.73
N VAL A 60 21.90 23.96 25.50
CA VAL A 60 21.22 23.98 24.18
C VAL A 60 21.94 24.90 23.18
N LEU A 61 22.66 25.91 23.67
CA LEU A 61 23.25 26.96 22.84
C LEU A 61 24.54 26.50 22.11
N PRO A 62 25.56 25.90 22.76
CA PRO A 62 26.82 25.55 22.10
C PRO A 62 26.71 24.44 21.04
N THR A 63 25.66 23.62 21.08
CA THR A 63 25.45 22.56 20.09
C THR A 63 24.89 23.07 18.75
N VAL A 64 24.41 24.33 18.70
CA VAL A 64 23.82 24.93 17.49
C VAL A 64 24.83 25.75 16.68
N SER A 65 25.99 26.10 17.27
CA SER A 65 26.98 27.02 16.72
C SER A 65 28.22 26.37 16.08
N LYS A 66 28.27 25.05 15.85
CA LYS A 66 29.37 24.48 15.04
C LYS A 66 29.27 25.01 13.59
N PRO A 67 30.27 25.75 13.07
CA PRO A 67 30.24 26.23 11.70
C PRO A 67 30.18 25.05 10.72
N ARG A 68 29.32 25.17 9.69
CA ARG A 68 29.28 24.24 8.56
C ARG A 68 30.68 24.17 7.94
N ARG A 69 31.34 23.00 8.01
CA ARG A 69 32.54 22.75 7.21
C ARG A 69 32.20 22.91 5.72
N PRO A 70 33.16 23.36 4.87
CA PRO A 70 32.97 23.40 3.43
C PRO A 70 32.50 22.03 2.92
N ARG A 71 31.51 22.04 2.03
CA ARG A 71 30.83 20.83 1.51
C ARG A 71 31.83 19.96 0.74
N THR A 72 32.23 18.85 1.33
CA THR A 72 32.67 17.69 0.56
C THR A 72 31.43 16.94 0.05
N ARG A 73 31.41 16.58 -1.24
CA ARG A 73 30.37 15.74 -1.85
C ARG A 73 30.25 14.46 -1.01
N GLY A 74 29.11 14.25 -0.34
CA GLY A 74 28.86 13.03 0.43
C GLY A 74 28.19 13.19 1.80
N SER A 75 27.87 14.39 2.30
CA SER A 75 27.14 14.53 3.59
C SER A 75 25.73 15.10 3.42
N SER A 76 24.72 14.27 3.64
CA SER A 76 23.32 14.69 3.81
C SER A 76 23.13 15.34 5.18
N SER A 77 22.58 16.56 5.21
CA SER A 77 22.13 17.19 6.47
C SER A 77 20.95 16.40 7.06
N PRO A 78 20.90 16.14 8.38
CA PRO A 78 19.76 15.45 8.98
C PRO A 78 18.52 16.35 8.91
N ALA A 79 17.48 15.87 8.22
CA ALA A 79 16.14 16.43 8.31
C ALA A 79 15.61 16.20 9.73
N TYR A 80 15.38 17.26 10.50
CA TYR A 80 14.84 17.16 11.85
C TYR A 80 13.36 16.77 11.77
N SER A 81 13.07 15.48 12.00
CA SER A 81 11.74 14.91 12.08
C SER A 81 10.97 15.50 13.28
N ALA A 82 9.74 15.94 13.01
CA ALA A 82 8.79 16.28 14.06
C ALA A 82 8.09 14.98 14.50
N GLY A 83 8.57 14.39 15.59
CA GLY A 83 7.82 13.39 16.35
C GLY A 83 8.45 12.00 16.40
N SER A 84 9.22 11.73 17.45
CA SER A 84 9.13 10.50 18.27
C SER A 84 9.95 10.71 19.54
N GLY A 85 9.47 10.18 20.66
CA GLY A 85 9.91 10.51 22.01
C GLY A 85 11.28 9.93 22.36
N ASN A 86 12.31 10.79 22.35
CA ASN A 86 13.22 11.02 23.48
C ASN A 86 14.12 12.18 23.08
N ASP A 87 13.99 13.33 23.75
CA ASP A 87 14.72 14.54 23.37
C ASP A 87 16.18 14.41 23.86
N THR A 88 17.09 14.00 22.97
CA THR A 88 18.52 13.72 23.26
C THR A 88 19.37 14.94 23.65
N ILE A 89 18.79 16.15 23.71
CA ILE A 89 19.50 17.36 24.11
C ILE A 89 18.96 17.85 25.46
N PRO A 90 19.79 17.85 26.53
CA PRO A 90 19.46 18.43 27.82
C PRO A 90 18.95 19.87 27.66
N GLY A 91 17.86 20.22 28.36
CA GLY A 91 17.26 21.56 28.33
C GLY A 91 16.43 21.90 27.09
N ARG A 92 16.44 21.11 26.00
CA ARG A 92 15.67 21.44 24.78
C ARG A 92 14.15 21.44 25.01
N ALA A 93 13.65 20.47 25.77
CA ALA A 93 12.23 20.39 26.14
C ALA A 93 11.81 21.59 27.01
N LEU A 94 12.69 22.02 27.93
CA LEU A 94 12.48 23.18 28.79
C LEU A 94 12.45 24.49 27.98
N TRP A 95 13.40 24.68 27.06
CA TRP A 95 13.40 25.82 26.13
C TRP A 95 12.13 25.87 25.27
N ARG A 96 11.71 24.72 24.72
CA ARG A 96 10.48 24.62 23.93
C ARG A 96 9.26 25.03 24.75
N LYS A 97 9.16 24.54 25.97
CA LYS A 97 8.06 24.86 26.87
C LYS A 97 8.05 26.36 27.21
N TRP A 98 9.18 26.91 27.64
CA TRP A 98 9.30 28.33 28.01
C TRP A 98 8.96 29.29 26.86
N VAL A 99 9.52 29.09 25.66
CA VAL A 99 9.17 29.93 24.50
C VAL A 99 7.70 29.77 24.14
N THR A 100 7.14 28.55 24.17
CA THR A 100 5.72 28.34 23.83
C THR A 100 4.79 29.05 24.81
N ASP A 101 5.11 29.02 26.09
CA ASP A 101 4.29 29.62 27.15
C ASP A 101 4.31 31.16 27.10
N ASN A 102 5.44 31.76 26.69
CA ASN A 102 5.60 33.22 26.70
C ASN A 102 5.37 33.90 25.34
N TYR A 103 5.75 33.28 24.22
CA TYR A 103 5.85 33.92 22.90
C TYR A 103 4.54 34.54 22.39
N SER A 104 3.42 33.83 22.51
CA SER A 104 2.12 34.32 22.03
C SER A 104 1.29 34.99 23.13
N LYS A 105 1.40 34.54 24.39
CA LYS A 105 0.52 34.99 25.48
C LYS A 105 1.06 36.17 26.28
N ARG A 106 2.38 36.20 26.49
CA ARG A 106 3.03 37.19 27.36
C ARG A 106 3.74 38.28 26.56
N TRP A 107 4.48 37.89 25.52
CA TRP A 107 5.25 38.83 24.70
C TRP A 107 4.47 39.41 23.51
N ASP A 108 3.29 38.87 23.20
CA ASP A 108 2.42 39.30 22.09
C ASP A 108 3.16 39.53 20.75
N ILE A 109 4.19 38.72 20.46
CA ILE A 109 5.05 38.94 19.27
C ILE A 109 4.23 38.79 17.98
N HIS A 110 3.29 37.84 17.95
CA HIS A 110 2.36 37.71 16.84
C HIS A 110 1.47 38.94 16.68
N GLY A 111 0.94 39.49 17.77
CA GLY A 111 0.14 40.71 17.72
C GLY A 111 0.96 41.91 17.27
N ARG A 112 2.21 42.05 17.69
CA ARG A 112 3.08 43.17 17.31
C ARG A 112 3.51 43.12 15.84
N ILE A 113 3.83 41.93 15.32
CA ILE A 113 4.08 41.71 13.88
C ILE A 113 2.80 41.95 13.07
N ALA A 114 1.65 41.49 13.56
CA ALA A 114 0.36 41.70 12.91
C ALA A 114 -0.08 43.17 12.92
N ARG A 115 0.26 43.94 13.97
CA ARG A 115 -0.02 45.39 14.17
C ARG A 115 0.80 46.33 13.32
N TYR A 116 1.76 45.83 12.56
CA TYR A 116 2.51 46.67 11.64
C TYR A 116 1.57 47.31 10.58
N PRO A 117 1.50 48.65 10.48
CA PRO A 117 0.61 49.30 9.54
C PRO A 117 1.15 49.19 8.11
N HIS A 118 0.49 48.38 7.27
CA HIS A 118 0.76 48.27 5.83
C HIS A 118 0.44 49.54 5.02
N ARG A 119 0.26 50.71 5.65
CA ARG A 119 -0.15 51.93 4.97
C ARG A 119 1.05 52.61 4.30
N ARG A 120 1.18 52.37 2.99
CA ARG A 120 1.71 53.26 1.92
C ARG A 120 2.97 52.84 1.14
N GLU A 121 3.60 51.71 1.41
CA GLU A 121 4.75 51.26 0.60
C GLU A 121 4.49 49.88 -0.01
N HIS A 122 3.70 49.88 -1.09
CA HIS A 122 3.60 48.73 -1.99
C HIS A 122 4.03 49.22 -3.38
N PRO A 123 5.16 48.77 -3.94
CA PRO A 123 5.36 48.88 -5.37
C PRO A 123 4.38 47.90 -6.03
N PRO A 124 3.47 48.34 -6.91
CA PRO A 124 2.72 47.41 -7.73
C PRO A 124 3.73 46.63 -8.59
N SER A 125 3.73 45.30 -8.48
CA SER A 125 4.51 44.49 -9.42
C SER A 125 3.87 44.64 -10.81
N PRO A 126 4.62 45.04 -11.86
CA PRO A 126 4.06 45.32 -13.18
C PRO A 126 3.41 44.10 -13.86
N ALA A 127 3.70 42.88 -13.40
CA ALA A 127 3.31 41.64 -14.07
C ALA A 127 1.82 41.25 -13.90
N HIS A 128 1.00 42.00 -13.16
CA HIS A 128 -0.32 41.52 -12.71
C HIS A 128 -1.48 42.50 -12.91
N GLU A 129 -1.36 43.49 -13.78
CA GLU A 129 -2.45 44.46 -14.04
C GLU A 129 -3.65 43.89 -14.83
N GLY A 130 -3.49 42.76 -15.52
CA GLY A 130 -4.53 42.22 -16.41
C GLY A 130 -5.56 41.27 -15.79
N ASP A 131 -5.24 40.55 -14.71
CA ASP A 131 -6.08 39.43 -14.26
C ASP A 131 -6.88 39.72 -12.98
N ARG A 132 -8.20 39.94 -13.14
CA ARG A 132 -9.15 40.17 -12.04
C ARG A 132 -9.31 38.95 -11.12
N ARG A 133 -8.91 37.73 -11.53
CA ARG A 133 -9.04 36.52 -10.71
C ARG A 133 -7.95 36.41 -9.63
N LEU A 134 -6.73 36.88 -9.92
CA LEU A 134 -5.57 36.78 -9.02
C LEU A 134 -5.59 37.76 -7.85
N ARG A 135 -6.42 38.81 -7.88
CA ARG A 135 -6.65 39.71 -6.72
C ARG A 135 -7.27 39.01 -5.50
N ARG A 136 -7.72 37.75 -5.64
CA ARG A 136 -8.39 36.98 -4.57
C ARG A 136 -7.48 36.00 -3.83
N LEU A 137 -6.24 35.78 -4.27
CA LEU A 137 -5.33 34.82 -3.64
C LEU A 137 -4.29 35.54 -2.75
N PRO A 138 -4.05 35.08 -1.50
CA PRO A 138 -2.98 35.63 -0.67
C PRO A 138 -1.61 35.45 -1.35
N PRO A 139 -0.75 36.47 -1.41
CA PRO A 139 0.60 36.30 -1.91
C PRO A 139 1.38 35.30 -1.04
N VAL A 140 2.28 34.53 -1.68
CA VAL A 140 3.11 33.55 -1.00
C VAL A 140 4.12 34.27 -0.11
N ALA A 141 4.28 33.80 1.13
CA ALA A 141 5.12 34.44 2.15
C ALA A 141 6.59 34.64 1.71
N SER A 142 7.09 33.78 0.83
CA SER A 142 8.47 33.80 0.32
C SER A 142 8.76 34.94 -0.66
N SER A 143 7.75 35.47 -1.37
CA SER A 143 7.95 36.57 -2.33
C SER A 143 7.67 37.95 -1.73
N TYR A 144 6.82 38.04 -0.69
CA TYR A 144 6.38 39.32 -0.11
C TYR A 144 7.09 39.70 1.20
N LEU A 145 7.25 38.78 2.15
CA LEU A 145 7.81 39.11 3.47
C LEU A 145 9.24 39.64 3.44
N PRO A 146 10.16 39.20 2.54
CA PRO A 146 11.50 39.76 2.46
C PRO A 146 11.56 41.28 2.24
N LEU A 147 10.54 41.85 1.59
CA LEU A 147 10.42 43.29 1.31
C LEU A 147 9.91 44.09 2.52
N GLY A 148 9.24 43.45 3.48
CA GLY A 148 8.69 44.07 4.69
C GLY A 148 9.48 43.78 5.96
N LEU A 149 10.68 43.19 5.85
CA LEU A 149 11.47 42.79 7.03
C LEU A 149 12.00 43.97 7.84
N ASP A 150 12.45 45.02 7.16
CA ASP A 150 13.00 46.21 7.79
C ASP A 150 11.98 46.87 8.74
N PRO A 151 10.75 47.18 8.32
CA PRO A 151 9.76 47.71 9.26
C PRO A 151 9.36 46.75 10.38
N ILE A 152 9.24 45.44 10.10
CA ILE A 152 8.92 44.43 11.12
C ILE A 152 10.01 44.38 12.19
N ALA A 153 11.28 44.36 11.76
CA ALA A 153 12.41 44.40 12.68
C ALA A 153 12.47 45.70 13.47
N ARG A 154 12.16 46.85 12.87
CA ARG A 154 12.13 48.13 13.61
C ARG A 154 11.10 48.13 14.72
N ASN A 155 9.95 47.47 14.53
CA ASN A 155 8.92 47.33 15.56
C ASN A 155 9.29 46.30 16.65
N LEU A 156 10.05 45.27 16.29
CA LEU A 156 10.48 44.22 17.23
C LEU A 156 11.72 44.62 18.04
N PHE A 157 12.73 45.18 17.37
CA PHE A 157 14.09 45.39 17.91
C PHE A 157 14.48 46.88 18.02
N GLY A 158 13.70 47.80 17.47
CA GLY A 158 14.03 49.24 17.54
C GLY A 158 15.01 49.70 16.46
N PRO A 159 15.39 50.99 16.45
CA PRO A 159 16.30 51.55 15.46
C PRO A 159 17.75 51.03 15.58
N GLU A 160 18.15 50.50 16.74
CA GLU A 160 19.50 49.99 16.99
C GLU A 160 19.83 48.73 16.18
N SER A 161 18.82 48.03 15.64
CA SER A 161 19.01 46.85 14.79
C SER A 161 19.29 47.19 13.32
N PHE A 162 19.52 48.47 12.98
CA PHE A 162 19.72 48.95 11.60
C PHE A 162 21.14 49.49 11.39
N ASP A 163 21.66 49.34 10.18
CA ASP A 163 22.91 49.95 9.77
C ASP A 163 22.74 51.47 9.47
N LYS A 164 23.85 52.14 9.16
CA LYS A 164 23.85 53.58 8.82
C LYS A 164 23.04 53.90 7.55
N ALA A 165 22.76 52.92 6.70
CA ALA A 165 21.92 53.04 5.51
C ALA A 165 20.45 52.73 5.80
N ASN A 166 20.09 52.52 7.07
CA ASN A 166 18.74 52.25 7.55
C ASN A 166 18.17 50.91 7.09
N HIS A 167 19.04 49.92 6.84
CA HIS A 167 18.69 48.53 6.55
C HIS A 167 18.91 47.64 7.77
N LEU A 168 18.04 46.66 7.98
CA LEU A 168 18.17 45.67 9.04
C LEU A 168 19.51 44.95 8.88
N LEU A 169 20.29 44.90 9.96
CA LEU A 169 21.57 44.21 10.02
C LEU A 169 21.44 42.82 9.39
N ARG A 170 22.38 42.50 8.49
CA ARG A 170 22.30 41.33 7.60
C ARG A 170 22.09 40.04 8.39
N GLU A 171 22.72 39.96 9.55
CA GLU A 171 22.70 38.83 10.47
C GLU A 171 21.30 38.62 11.09
N LEU A 172 20.52 39.70 11.28
CA LEU A 172 19.18 39.67 11.88
C LEU A 172 18.08 39.39 10.85
N ARG A 173 18.36 39.48 9.54
CA ARG A 173 17.33 39.31 8.49
C ARG A 173 16.73 37.90 8.46
N GLU A 174 17.57 36.86 8.50
CA GLU A 174 17.10 35.47 8.42
C GLU A 174 16.22 35.08 9.63
N PRO A 175 16.62 35.32 10.90
CA PRO A 175 15.76 35.05 12.05
C PRO A 175 14.46 35.86 12.05
N THR A 176 14.51 37.14 11.65
CA THR A 176 13.33 38.01 11.58
C THR A 176 12.32 37.48 10.56
N LEU A 177 12.78 37.02 9.40
CA LEU A 177 11.93 36.42 8.38
C LEU A 177 11.19 35.18 8.89
N MET A 178 11.82 34.37 9.73
CA MET A 178 11.19 33.18 10.32
C MET A 178 10.05 33.55 11.28
N LEU A 179 10.23 34.58 12.11
CA LEU A 179 9.19 35.08 13.02
C LEU A 179 8.00 35.67 12.21
N ALA A 180 8.31 36.42 11.14
CA ALA A 180 7.31 37.01 10.26
C ALA A 180 6.51 35.95 9.49
N GLN A 181 7.18 34.93 8.91
CA GLN A 181 6.55 33.82 8.19
C GLN A 181 5.55 33.06 9.08
N ARG A 182 5.95 32.78 10.32
CA ARG A 182 5.08 32.05 11.25
C ARG A 182 3.82 32.84 11.60
N THR A 183 3.96 34.14 11.85
CA THR A 183 2.83 35.02 12.12
C THR A 183 1.90 35.10 10.93
N TRP A 184 2.45 35.22 9.72
CA TRP A 184 1.68 35.27 8.46
C TRP A 184 0.86 34.00 8.23
N GLU A 185 1.44 32.81 8.44
CA GLU A 185 0.71 31.55 8.34
C GLU A 185 -0.46 31.45 9.32
N GLN A 186 -0.30 31.98 10.54
CA GLN A 186 -1.34 31.96 11.55
C GLN A 186 -2.50 32.91 11.19
N LEU A 187 -2.18 34.13 10.74
CA LEU A 187 -3.17 35.09 10.23
C LEU A 187 -3.93 34.54 9.02
N ARG A 188 -3.22 33.90 8.08
CA ARG A 188 -3.85 33.25 6.91
C ARG A 188 -4.83 32.16 7.32
N LYS A 189 -4.48 31.33 8.31
CA LYS A 189 -5.35 30.25 8.82
C LYS A 189 -6.58 30.78 9.56
N GLY A 190 -6.46 31.92 10.26
CA GLY A 190 -7.60 32.60 10.89
C GLY A 190 -8.58 33.14 9.85
N HIS A 191 -8.08 33.82 8.83
CA HIS A 191 -8.89 34.45 7.79
C HIS A 191 -9.79 33.48 7.01
N THR A 192 -9.33 32.26 6.74
CA THR A 192 -10.17 31.24 6.09
C THR A 192 -11.39 30.87 6.93
N ARG A 193 -11.22 30.80 8.26
CA ARG A 193 -12.31 30.48 9.21
C ARG A 193 -13.28 31.65 9.35
N ASP A 194 -12.78 32.88 9.38
CA ASP A 194 -13.63 34.08 9.47
C ASP A 194 -14.46 34.28 8.18
N LEU A 195 -13.90 33.96 7.02
CA LEU A 195 -14.63 33.94 5.75
C LEU A 195 -15.76 32.90 5.72
N GLU A 196 -15.54 31.70 6.27
CA GLU A 196 -16.59 30.68 6.40
C GLU A 196 -17.70 31.13 7.37
N ARG A 197 -17.32 31.78 8.48
CA ARG A 197 -18.26 32.37 9.44
C ARG A 197 -19.09 33.50 8.83
N LEU A 198 -18.49 34.37 8.03
CA LEU A 198 -19.22 35.43 7.31
C LEU A 198 -20.20 34.86 6.28
N ARG A 199 -19.81 33.78 5.57
CA ARG A 199 -20.70 33.10 4.62
C ARG A 199 -21.90 32.47 5.30
N SER A 200 -21.72 31.87 6.48
CA SER A 200 -22.83 31.26 7.22
C SER A 200 -23.78 32.32 7.80
N LEU A 201 -23.26 33.41 8.37
CA LEU A 201 -24.08 34.53 8.86
C LEU A 201 -24.88 35.19 7.72
N ARG A 202 -24.27 35.35 6.53
CA ARG A 202 -24.97 35.85 5.35
C ARG A 202 -26.14 34.96 4.94
N LYS A 203 -25.96 33.64 4.98
CA LYS A 203 -27.03 32.70 4.64
C LYS A 203 -28.23 32.83 5.57
N VAL A 204 -27.98 32.92 6.89
CA VAL A 204 -29.03 33.14 7.90
C VAL A 204 -29.76 34.47 7.66
N MET A 205 -29.03 35.53 7.29
CA MET A 205 -29.61 36.83 6.97
C MET A 205 -30.47 36.80 5.69
N ASP A 206 -29.99 36.14 4.63
CA ASP A 206 -30.72 36.01 3.36
C ASP A 206 -32.02 35.19 3.54
N GLU A 207 -32.00 34.15 4.37
CA GLU A 207 -33.18 33.36 4.76
C GLU A 207 -34.19 34.19 5.56
N ALA A 208 -33.74 34.98 6.54
CA ALA A 208 -34.59 35.90 7.30
C ALA A 208 -35.25 36.98 6.42
N LEU A 209 -34.52 37.51 5.44
CA LEU A 209 -35.03 38.51 4.49
C LEU A 209 -36.03 37.94 3.48
N ALA A 210 -35.93 36.66 3.14
CA ALA A 210 -36.90 35.98 2.27
C ALA A 210 -38.27 35.85 2.96
N VAL A 211 -38.28 35.61 4.27
CA VAL A 211 -39.51 35.60 5.10
C VAL A 211 -40.12 37.01 5.20
N TYR A 212 -39.29 38.05 5.29
CA TYR A 212 -39.76 39.44 5.28
C TYR A 212 -40.39 39.86 3.94
N GLY A 213 -39.86 39.37 2.81
CA GLY A 213 -40.33 39.72 1.46
C GLY A 213 -41.72 39.20 1.09
N THR A 214 -42.24 38.21 1.83
CA THR A 214 -43.47 37.49 1.48
C THR A 214 -44.69 37.91 2.31
N ASN A 215 -44.53 38.73 3.35
CA ASN A 215 -45.62 39.08 4.28
C ASN A 215 -45.96 40.58 4.24
N PHE A 216 -47.10 40.94 3.65
CA PHE A 216 -47.51 42.34 3.38
C PHE A 216 -47.67 43.18 4.66
N VAL A 217 -48.07 42.56 5.79
CA VAL A 217 -48.22 43.21 7.11
C VAL A 217 -46.87 43.69 7.68
N LEU A 218 -45.75 43.04 7.31
CA LEU A 218 -44.41 43.37 7.83
C LEU A 218 -43.76 44.59 7.15
N GLN A 219 -44.22 44.98 5.96
CA GLN A 219 -43.62 46.10 5.22
C GLN A 219 -43.94 47.46 5.85
N ALA A 220 -45.04 47.59 6.59
CA ALA A 220 -45.48 48.84 7.18
C ALA A 220 -44.76 49.20 8.50
N SER A 221 -44.29 48.20 9.26
CA SER A 221 -43.77 48.39 10.62
C SER A 221 -42.27 48.71 10.70
N ILE A 222 -41.49 48.48 9.62
CA ILE A 222 -40.02 48.57 9.62
C ILE A 222 -39.52 49.56 8.53
N ALA A 223 -40.29 50.62 8.28
CA ALA A 223 -39.94 51.69 7.35
C ALA A 223 -38.57 52.38 7.60
N PRO A 224 -38.04 52.52 8.85
CA PRO A 224 -36.76 53.22 9.06
C PRO A 224 -35.51 52.38 8.73
N ALA A 225 -35.59 51.05 8.82
CA ALA A 225 -34.41 50.18 8.67
C ALA A 225 -34.04 49.90 7.19
N SER A 226 -34.81 50.41 6.23
CA SER A 226 -34.66 50.11 4.79
C SER A 226 -33.66 50.99 4.04
N ARG A 227 -33.13 52.07 4.64
CA ARG A 227 -32.22 53.02 3.96
C ARG A 227 -30.81 52.50 3.66
N SER A 228 -30.38 51.34 4.17
CA SER A 228 -29.01 50.84 3.95
C SER A 228 -28.85 49.78 2.86
N ARG A 229 -29.78 49.64 1.90
CA ARG A 229 -29.63 48.68 0.77
C ARG A 229 -28.38 48.95 -0.09
N SER A 230 -28.01 50.22 -0.27
CA SER A 230 -26.83 50.62 -1.06
C SER A 230 -25.51 50.50 -0.27
N TYR A 231 -25.55 50.75 1.05
CA TYR A 231 -24.40 50.53 1.95
C TYR A 231 -24.13 49.03 2.20
N ARG A 232 -25.19 48.19 2.25
CA ARG A 232 -25.12 46.72 2.46
C ARG A 232 -24.42 45.96 1.34
N ARG A 233 -24.66 46.32 0.07
CA ARG A 233 -24.01 45.66 -1.08
C ARG A 233 -22.55 46.10 -1.25
N SER A 234 -22.22 47.33 -0.86
CA SER A 234 -20.89 47.91 -1.02
C SER A 234 -19.91 47.47 0.07
N SER A 235 -20.33 47.36 1.34
CA SER A 235 -19.45 46.88 2.42
C SER A 235 -19.09 45.39 2.30
N VAL A 236 -20.04 44.54 1.88
CA VAL A 236 -19.79 43.10 1.64
C VAL A 236 -18.95 42.88 0.38
N LYS A 237 -19.10 43.71 -0.67
CA LYS A 237 -18.20 43.68 -1.83
C LYS A 237 -16.78 44.10 -1.45
N ARG A 238 -16.62 45.13 -0.60
CA ARG A 238 -15.31 45.54 -0.07
C ARG A 238 -14.63 44.39 0.69
N ALA A 239 -15.32 43.73 1.61
CA ALA A 239 -14.78 42.61 2.40
C ALA A 239 -14.40 41.38 1.56
N SER A 240 -15.12 41.11 0.46
CA SER A 240 -14.81 39.98 -0.43
C SER A 240 -13.67 40.24 -1.43
N GLY A 241 -13.17 41.49 -1.51
CA GLY A 241 -12.26 41.94 -2.56
C GLY A 241 -11.05 42.76 -2.08
N THR A 242 -10.76 42.82 -0.78
CA THR A 242 -9.59 43.56 -0.26
C THR A 242 -8.38 42.65 -0.04
N PRO A 243 -7.15 43.07 -0.41
CA PRO A 243 -5.92 42.37 -0.03
C PRO A 243 -5.74 42.35 1.49
N LEU A 244 -5.03 41.34 2.01
CA LEU A 244 -4.75 41.09 3.44
C LEU A 244 -4.21 42.30 4.26
N ALA A 245 -3.83 43.40 3.61
CA ALA A 245 -3.15 44.54 4.21
C ALA A 245 -4.05 45.50 5.04
N LEU A 246 -5.37 45.32 5.07
CA LEU A 246 -6.30 46.21 5.80
C LEU A 246 -6.89 45.62 7.10
N ASN A 247 -6.31 44.53 7.62
CA ASN A 247 -6.89 43.71 8.69
C ASN A 247 -6.68 44.24 10.14
N PHE A 248 -6.90 45.53 10.39
CA PHE A 248 -7.29 45.99 11.74
C PHE A 248 -8.80 46.20 11.91
N ASP A 249 -9.56 46.12 10.82
CA ASP A 249 -10.99 46.44 10.80
C ASP A 249 -11.90 45.19 10.91
N SER A 250 -11.32 43.98 10.93
CA SER A 250 -12.10 42.73 10.87
C SER A 250 -12.85 42.41 12.17
N GLN A 251 -12.32 42.81 13.32
CA GLN A 251 -12.93 42.51 14.62
C GLN A 251 -14.10 43.44 14.92
N GLU A 252 -13.96 44.75 14.72
CA GLU A 252 -15.08 45.70 14.78
C GLU A 252 -16.17 45.36 13.76
N MET A 253 -15.79 44.94 12.54
CA MET A 253 -16.76 44.56 11.52
C MET A 253 -17.49 43.25 11.86
N LEU A 254 -16.81 42.25 12.44
CA LEU A 254 -17.44 41.01 12.92
C LEU A 254 -18.37 41.27 14.11
N GLU A 255 -17.98 42.13 15.04
CA GLU A 255 -18.81 42.55 16.18
C GLU A 255 -20.04 43.34 15.71
N HIS A 256 -19.88 44.21 14.71
CA HIS A 256 -20.99 44.93 14.10
C HIS A 256 -21.95 43.98 13.36
N ILE A 257 -21.45 42.95 12.67
CA ILE A 257 -22.28 41.95 12.00
C ILE A 257 -23.00 41.05 13.02
N ASP A 258 -22.34 40.63 14.09
CA ASP A 258 -22.97 39.88 15.18
C ASP A 258 -24.08 40.71 15.86
N SER A 259 -23.86 42.02 16.03
CA SER A 259 -24.87 42.97 16.56
C SER A 259 -26.11 43.06 15.65
N VAL A 260 -25.92 43.21 14.34
CA VAL A 260 -27.03 43.29 13.36
C VAL A 260 -27.82 41.97 13.29
N VAL A 261 -27.14 40.82 13.41
CA VAL A 261 -27.79 39.50 13.45
C VAL A 261 -28.60 39.31 14.74
N ALA A 262 -28.11 39.82 15.87
CA ALA A 262 -28.83 39.79 17.14
C ALA A 262 -30.10 40.67 17.11
N GLU A 263 -30.01 41.87 16.52
CA GLU A 263 -31.16 42.77 16.37
C GLU A 263 -32.25 42.16 15.48
N LEU A 264 -31.86 41.52 14.36
CA LEU A 264 -32.80 40.82 13.47
C LEU A 264 -33.50 39.64 14.15
N ARG A 265 -32.80 38.89 15.00
CA ARG A 265 -33.42 37.79 15.77
C ARG A 265 -34.44 38.30 16.75
N ARG A 266 -34.11 39.36 17.49
CA ARG A 266 -35.02 39.98 18.45
C ARG A 266 -36.31 40.49 17.78
N LEU A 267 -36.20 41.06 16.58
CA LEU A 267 -37.35 41.51 15.80
C LEU A 267 -38.23 40.34 15.32
N LEU A 268 -37.63 39.21 14.91
CA LEU A 268 -38.36 38.02 14.46
C LEU A 268 -39.02 37.24 15.61
N GLU A 269 -38.37 37.16 16.77
CA GLU A 269 -38.93 36.56 18.00
C GLU A 269 -40.15 37.35 18.50
N GLY A 270 -40.11 38.69 18.44
CA GLY A 270 -41.23 39.55 18.79
C GLY A 270 -42.47 39.38 17.88
N LEU A 271 -42.32 38.71 16.74
CA LEU A 271 -43.37 38.43 15.76
C LEU A 271 -43.87 36.98 15.82
N GLY A 272 -43.43 36.19 16.81
CA GLY A 272 -43.89 34.82 17.03
C GLY A 272 -43.39 33.80 15.99
N GLN A 273 -42.33 34.12 15.23
CA GLN A 273 -41.73 33.24 14.24
C GLN A 273 -40.45 32.60 14.80
N GLU A 274 -40.32 31.26 14.71
CA GLU A 274 -39.10 30.57 15.14
C GLU A 274 -37.95 30.77 14.13
N VAL A 275 -36.90 31.47 14.55
CA VAL A 275 -35.65 31.56 13.77
C VAL A 275 -34.83 30.29 13.99
N PRO A 276 -34.28 29.65 12.95
CA PRO A 276 -33.36 28.53 13.10
C PRO A 276 -32.20 28.91 14.01
N LYS A 277 -32.03 28.20 15.14
CA LYS A 277 -30.88 28.40 16.03
C LYS A 277 -29.62 28.25 15.19
N SER A 278 -28.70 29.23 15.28
CA SER A 278 -27.33 29.05 14.81
C SER A 278 -26.84 27.71 15.35
N SER A 279 -26.51 26.79 14.44
CA SER A 279 -25.88 25.56 14.84
C SER A 279 -24.51 25.92 15.41
N LYS A 280 -24.43 26.11 16.73
CA LYS A 280 -23.26 25.61 17.44
C LYS A 280 -23.25 24.13 17.11
N ALA A 281 -22.48 23.76 16.07
CA ALA A 281 -22.32 22.38 15.69
C ALA A 281 -21.98 21.61 16.98
N PRO A 282 -22.83 20.68 17.45
CA PRO A 282 -22.40 19.79 18.50
C PRO A 282 -21.18 19.07 17.96
N ARG A 283 -20.13 18.96 18.79
CA ARG A 283 -19.02 18.04 18.54
C ARG A 283 -19.59 16.62 18.50
N LYS A 284 -20.18 16.20 17.38
CA LYS A 284 -20.54 14.82 17.12
C LYS A 284 -19.38 14.19 16.37
N ALA A 285 -18.77 13.23 17.05
CA ALA A 285 -17.76 12.34 16.54
C ALA A 285 -18.21 11.78 15.19
N LEU A 286 -17.37 11.96 14.18
CA LEU A 286 -17.44 11.18 12.96
C LEU A 286 -17.27 9.71 13.36
N THR A 287 -18.23 8.88 12.97
CA THR A 287 -18.09 7.42 12.93
C THR A 287 -16.82 7.10 12.16
N LYS A 288 -15.79 6.68 12.92
CA LYS A 288 -14.49 6.31 12.39
C LYS A 288 -14.65 5.03 11.57
N ILE A 289 -14.66 5.15 10.25
CA ILE A 289 -13.83 4.26 9.45
C ILE A 289 -12.41 4.69 9.81
N THR A 290 -11.68 3.83 10.51
CA THR A 290 -10.34 4.18 10.99
C THR A 290 -9.42 4.35 9.79
N THR A 291 -8.49 5.29 9.88
CA THR A 291 -7.43 5.47 8.89
C THR A 291 -6.61 4.18 8.70
N GLN A 292 -6.62 3.28 9.69
CA GLN A 292 -6.06 1.93 9.61
C GLN A 292 -6.76 1.04 8.57
N ASP A 293 -8.09 1.09 8.45
CA ASP A 293 -8.85 0.30 7.46
C ASP A 293 -8.66 0.80 6.02
N LEU A 294 -8.30 2.09 5.85
CA LEU A 294 -7.97 2.68 4.54
C LEU A 294 -6.50 2.43 4.15
N GLN A 295 -5.61 2.30 5.13
CA GLN A 295 -4.19 1.99 4.91
C GLN A 295 -3.95 0.56 4.40
N THR A 296 -4.92 -0.34 4.55
CA THR A 296 -4.83 -1.73 4.06
C THR A 296 -5.17 -1.90 2.58
N LEU A 297 -5.76 -0.89 1.93
CA LEU A 297 -6.26 -1.01 0.54
C LEU A 297 -5.16 -0.80 -0.51
N ALA A 298 -4.09 -0.07 -0.20
CA ALA A 298 -2.93 0.11 -1.09
C ALA A 298 -1.67 0.36 -0.25
N SER A 299 -0.55 -0.30 -0.57
CA SER A 299 0.69 0.00 0.14
C SER A 299 1.24 1.35 -0.30
N THR A 300 2.02 2.02 0.57
CA THR A 300 2.70 3.27 0.21
C THR A 300 3.59 3.08 -1.03
N ALA A 301 4.12 1.88 -1.25
CA ALA A 301 4.91 1.54 -2.43
C ALA A 301 4.04 1.50 -3.71
N ASP A 302 2.88 0.84 -3.68
CA ASP A 302 1.95 0.78 -4.82
C ASP A 302 1.50 2.18 -5.24
N VAL A 303 1.19 3.02 -4.24
CA VAL A 303 0.79 4.42 -4.43
C VAL A 303 1.94 5.29 -4.95
N THR A 304 3.18 5.04 -4.50
CA THR A 304 4.36 5.79 -4.96
C THR A 304 4.72 5.40 -6.40
N SER A 305 4.67 4.11 -6.74
CA SER A 305 4.87 3.62 -8.10
C SER A 305 3.81 4.15 -9.06
N LEU A 306 2.55 4.18 -8.66
CA LEU A 306 1.45 4.78 -9.43
C LEU A 306 1.58 6.30 -9.51
N GLY A 307 1.99 6.97 -8.43
CA GLY A 307 2.24 8.41 -8.41
C GLY A 307 3.36 8.82 -9.38
N HIS A 308 4.45 8.05 -9.45
CA HIS A 308 5.52 8.28 -10.41
C HIS A 308 5.06 8.07 -11.86
N LEU A 309 4.13 7.14 -12.11
CA LEU A 309 3.54 6.91 -13.44
C LEU A 309 2.52 8.00 -13.83
N TYR A 310 1.89 8.63 -12.83
CA TYR A 310 1.00 9.76 -13.01
C TYR A 310 1.79 11.03 -13.28
N ASP A 311 2.84 11.28 -12.50
CA ASP A 311 3.79 12.38 -12.73
C ASP A 311 4.42 12.24 -14.13
N ALA A 312 4.84 11.04 -14.54
CA ALA A 312 5.38 10.79 -15.88
C ALA A 312 4.40 11.05 -17.05
N PHE A 313 3.09 11.08 -16.81
CA PHE A 313 2.08 11.33 -17.84
C PHE A 313 1.62 12.80 -17.90
N PHE A 314 1.76 13.54 -16.79
CA PHE A 314 1.30 14.92 -16.68
C PHE A 314 2.44 15.94 -16.49
N SER A 315 3.70 15.50 -16.41
CA SER A 315 4.86 16.40 -16.34
C SER A 315 5.70 16.36 -17.62
N THR A 316 5.45 17.31 -18.51
CA THR A 316 6.46 17.78 -19.48
C THR A 316 7.35 18.79 -18.76
N SER A 317 8.66 18.50 -18.61
CA SER A 317 9.77 19.49 -18.61
C SER A 317 11.14 18.92 -18.17
N ILE A 318 12.09 19.01 -19.12
CA ILE A 318 13.53 19.31 -18.99
C ILE A 318 14.53 18.16 -18.70
N VAL A 319 15.47 18.06 -19.66
CA VAL A 319 16.63 17.18 -19.85
C VAL A 319 17.85 17.69 -19.06
N ASP A 320 18.75 16.80 -18.63
CA ASP A 320 20.20 17.08 -18.68
C ASP A 320 21.06 15.80 -18.77
N GLU A 321 22.14 15.87 -19.54
CA GLU A 321 23.00 14.79 -20.08
C GLU A 321 24.11 14.27 -19.13
N GLY A 322 24.64 13.06 -19.38
CA GLY A 322 25.92 12.63 -18.80
C GLY A 322 26.30 11.14 -18.91
N THR A 323 26.98 10.78 -20.02
CA THR A 323 28.07 9.80 -20.22
C THR A 323 27.95 8.29 -19.88
N VAL A 324 28.48 7.50 -20.84
CA VAL A 324 28.61 6.03 -20.93
C VAL A 324 30.10 5.65 -20.90
N ALA A 325 30.44 4.53 -20.25
CA ALA A 325 31.63 3.68 -20.45
C ALA A 325 31.52 2.49 -19.47
N ASP A 326 32.08 1.30 -19.65
CA ASP A 326 32.47 0.45 -20.77
C ASP A 326 32.55 -0.98 -20.17
N SER A 327 32.30 -1.95 -21.03
CA SER A 327 32.28 -3.39 -20.88
C SER A 327 33.55 -4.05 -20.28
N GLY A 328 33.35 -5.19 -19.61
CA GLY A 328 34.41 -6.08 -19.10
C GLY A 328 33.86 -7.46 -18.69
N PRO A 329 34.68 -8.53 -18.67
CA PRO A 329 34.42 -9.77 -19.41
C PRO A 329 33.51 -10.80 -18.72
N ARG A 330 32.67 -11.45 -19.53
CA ARG A 330 31.86 -12.62 -19.18
C ARG A 330 32.77 -13.84 -18.96
N LEU A 331 32.75 -14.39 -17.75
CA LEU A 331 33.40 -15.67 -17.43
C LEU A 331 32.40 -16.82 -17.60
N SER A 332 32.63 -17.59 -18.65
CA SER A 332 31.95 -18.83 -19.02
C SER A 332 32.36 -19.98 -18.09
N ILE A 333 31.38 -20.65 -17.46
CA ILE A 333 31.55 -22.01 -16.91
C ILE A 333 30.29 -22.83 -17.25
N ALA A 334 30.53 -23.97 -17.91
CA ALA A 334 29.55 -24.78 -18.63
C ALA A 334 28.46 -25.42 -17.75
N PHE A 335 27.25 -25.49 -18.31
CA PHE A 335 26.16 -26.33 -17.82
C PHE A 335 26.41 -27.80 -18.19
N ALA A 336 26.05 -28.73 -17.30
CA ALA A 336 25.74 -30.10 -17.71
C ALA A 336 24.50 -30.06 -18.63
N GLU A 337 24.52 -30.85 -19.70
CA GLU A 337 23.59 -30.77 -20.83
C GLU A 337 22.12 -30.83 -20.39
N PRO A 338 21.29 -29.81 -20.72
CA PRO A 338 19.87 -29.82 -20.43
C PRO A 338 19.14 -30.87 -21.27
N VAL A 339 18.15 -31.53 -20.67
CA VAL A 339 17.16 -32.37 -21.38
C VAL A 339 16.07 -31.45 -21.93
N ASP A 340 15.86 -31.48 -23.25
CA ASP A 340 14.80 -30.74 -23.93
C ASP A 340 13.42 -31.04 -23.30
N GLY A 341 12.63 -30.00 -23.04
CA GLY A 341 11.24 -30.11 -22.60
C GLY A 341 10.96 -30.27 -21.09
N ALA A 342 11.96 -30.35 -20.21
CA ALA A 342 11.70 -30.35 -18.76
C ALA A 342 11.22 -28.97 -18.22
N ASP A 343 10.65 -28.88 -17.02
CA ASP A 343 10.38 -27.59 -16.36
C ASP A 343 11.54 -27.14 -15.47
N VAL A 344 11.61 -25.83 -15.17
CA VAL A 344 12.67 -25.26 -14.31
C VAL A 344 12.63 -25.88 -12.91
N GLY A 345 13.75 -26.50 -12.53
CA GLY A 345 13.99 -27.04 -11.20
C GLY A 345 13.71 -28.52 -11.02
N VAL A 346 13.07 -29.20 -11.98
CA VAL A 346 12.67 -30.61 -11.91
C VAL A 346 13.25 -31.45 -13.06
N GLU A 347 14.37 -31.01 -13.63
CA GLU A 347 14.97 -31.59 -14.84
C GLU A 347 15.38 -33.06 -14.66
N VAL A 348 15.90 -33.38 -13.48
CA VAL A 348 16.29 -34.75 -13.13
C VAL A 348 15.05 -35.62 -12.91
N GLU A 349 14.05 -35.06 -12.23
CA GLU A 349 12.81 -35.74 -11.87
C GLU A 349 11.91 -35.99 -13.08
N ALA A 350 12.00 -35.17 -14.13
CA ALA A 350 11.30 -35.39 -15.40
C ALA A 350 11.70 -36.70 -16.09
N GLY A 351 12.94 -37.16 -15.88
CA GLY A 351 13.43 -38.45 -16.37
C GLY A 351 13.13 -39.64 -15.45
N MET A 352 12.47 -39.44 -14.31
CA MET A 352 12.18 -40.48 -13.33
C MET A 352 10.71 -40.93 -13.39
N THR A 353 10.46 -42.21 -13.17
CA THR A 353 9.09 -42.71 -12.98
C THR A 353 8.57 -42.34 -11.59
N GLU A 354 7.25 -42.21 -11.45
CA GLU A 354 6.61 -41.94 -10.14
C GLU A 354 7.02 -42.96 -9.07
N ALA A 355 7.07 -44.24 -9.43
CA ALA A 355 7.50 -45.32 -8.54
C ALA A 355 8.96 -45.16 -8.08
N GLN A 356 9.85 -44.68 -8.96
CA GLN A 356 11.25 -44.40 -8.60
C GLN A 356 11.33 -43.23 -7.63
N ILE A 357 10.58 -42.15 -7.86
CA ILE A 357 10.53 -40.99 -6.97
C ILE A 357 10.04 -41.39 -5.58
N VAL A 358 8.93 -42.13 -5.51
CA VAL A 358 8.35 -42.64 -4.26
C VAL A 358 9.35 -43.51 -3.50
N LYS A 359 10.04 -44.41 -4.20
CA LYS A 359 11.08 -45.27 -3.63
C LYS A 359 12.24 -44.45 -3.06
N ASN A 360 12.71 -43.45 -3.81
CA ASN A 360 13.78 -42.56 -3.38
C ASN A 360 13.42 -41.80 -2.10
N LEU A 361 12.19 -41.31 -2.03
CA LEU A 361 11.63 -40.61 -0.87
C LEU A 361 11.33 -41.54 0.33
N GLY A 362 11.33 -42.86 0.12
CA GLY A 362 11.00 -43.83 1.17
C GLY A 362 9.51 -43.81 1.56
N PHE A 363 8.63 -43.45 0.63
CA PHE A 363 7.18 -43.39 0.83
C PHE A 363 6.55 -44.77 0.64
N VAL A 364 6.78 -45.68 1.59
CA VAL A 364 6.41 -47.11 1.48
C VAL A 364 4.90 -47.36 1.55
N PHE A 365 4.09 -46.38 2.00
CA PHE A 365 2.65 -46.56 2.25
C PHE A 365 1.79 -45.73 1.31
N LYS A 366 1.44 -46.28 0.14
CA LYS A 366 0.61 -45.63 -0.89
C LYS A 366 1.16 -44.28 -1.35
N ASP A 367 2.47 -44.21 -1.56
CA ASP A 367 3.13 -43.04 -2.17
C ASP A 367 3.03 -41.76 -1.32
N LEU A 368 2.80 -41.90 0.00
CA LEU A 368 2.69 -40.82 0.96
C LEU A 368 3.72 -40.94 2.11
N PRO A 369 4.09 -39.81 2.75
CA PRO A 369 4.81 -39.82 4.03
C PRO A 369 4.10 -40.67 5.08
N PHE A 370 4.87 -41.36 5.92
CA PHE A 370 4.33 -42.18 7.01
C PHE A 370 3.42 -41.40 7.98
N LEU A 371 3.66 -40.11 8.14
CA LEU A 371 2.92 -39.22 9.04
C LEU A 371 1.53 -38.84 8.50
N PHE A 372 1.21 -39.12 7.23
CA PHE A 372 -0.01 -38.62 6.58
C PHE A 372 -1.24 -39.53 6.71
N ASN A 373 -2.43 -38.92 6.75
CA ASN A 373 -3.71 -39.62 6.69
C ASN A 373 -3.84 -40.44 5.40
N LYS A 374 -4.58 -41.55 5.46
CA LYS A 374 -4.79 -42.41 4.29
C LYS A 374 -5.95 -41.95 3.41
N ARG A 375 -6.88 -41.18 3.99
CA ARG A 375 -8.11 -40.70 3.36
C ARG A 375 -8.31 -39.24 3.74
N ARG A 376 -8.92 -38.47 2.84
CA ARG A 376 -9.23 -37.05 3.01
C ARG A 376 -10.68 -36.78 2.61
N HIS A 377 -11.35 -35.88 3.33
CA HIS A 377 -12.75 -35.56 3.08
C HIS A 377 -12.88 -34.44 2.06
N GLY A 378 -13.82 -34.56 1.10
CA GLY A 378 -14.05 -33.55 0.07
C GLY A 378 -14.50 -32.19 0.62
N GLY A 379 -15.33 -32.20 1.68
CA GLY A 379 -15.80 -31.00 2.40
C GLY A 379 -14.85 -30.42 3.47
N GLY A 380 -13.64 -30.96 3.66
CA GLY A 380 -12.65 -30.41 4.61
C GLY A 380 -12.72 -30.92 6.07
N LEU A 381 -13.72 -31.73 6.41
CA LEU A 381 -13.80 -32.42 7.71
C LEU A 381 -12.62 -33.39 7.88
N ASN A 382 -12.01 -33.45 9.06
CA ASN A 382 -10.78 -34.22 9.26
C ASN A 382 -10.73 -34.87 10.65
N SER A 383 -9.78 -35.79 10.85
CA SER A 383 -9.69 -36.59 12.08
C SER A 383 -9.48 -35.80 13.38
N TRP A 384 -9.20 -34.51 13.27
CA TRP A 384 -9.03 -33.60 14.40
C TRP A 384 -10.35 -32.99 14.85
N ASP A 385 -11.40 -33.02 14.02
CA ASP A 385 -12.73 -32.48 14.32
C ASP A 385 -13.55 -33.45 15.17
N HIS A 386 -14.42 -32.91 16.03
CA HIS A 386 -15.29 -33.70 16.90
C HIS A 386 -16.32 -34.54 16.13
N ASP A 387 -16.84 -34.00 15.03
CA ASP A 387 -17.90 -34.64 14.23
C ASP A 387 -17.36 -35.63 13.19
N PHE A 388 -16.04 -35.85 13.14
CA PHE A 388 -15.42 -36.71 12.14
C PHE A 388 -15.74 -38.19 12.35
N LYS A 389 -16.36 -38.80 11.32
CA LYS A 389 -16.61 -40.24 11.27
C LYS A 389 -15.60 -40.91 10.33
N LYS A 390 -14.96 -41.99 10.78
CA LYS A 390 -13.96 -42.73 9.98
C LYS A 390 -14.53 -43.36 8.70
N ASP A 391 -15.84 -43.62 8.71
CA ASP A 391 -16.57 -44.26 7.60
C ASP A 391 -17.47 -43.28 6.84
N ASP A 392 -17.17 -41.97 6.90
CA ASP A 392 -17.92 -40.97 6.15
C ASP A 392 -17.86 -41.25 4.62
N PRO A 393 -19.00 -41.30 3.92
CA PRO A 393 -19.03 -41.56 2.48
C PRO A 393 -18.31 -40.49 1.64
N GLU A 394 -18.11 -39.26 2.15
CA GLU A 394 -17.37 -38.20 1.45
C GLU A 394 -15.83 -38.33 1.59
N LEU A 395 -15.32 -39.36 2.29
CA LEU A 395 -13.89 -39.64 2.39
C LEU A 395 -13.34 -40.32 1.12
N SER A 396 -12.40 -39.67 0.45
CA SER A 396 -11.67 -40.22 -0.69
C SER A 396 -10.23 -40.62 -0.31
N ALA A 397 -9.57 -41.42 -1.14
CA ALA A 397 -8.17 -41.78 -0.93
C ALA A 397 -7.27 -40.53 -1.06
N PHE A 398 -6.40 -40.30 -0.09
CA PHE A 398 -5.42 -39.23 -0.19
C PHE A 398 -4.26 -39.68 -1.08
N ARG A 399 -3.89 -38.87 -2.07
CA ARG A 399 -2.75 -39.09 -2.98
C ARG A 399 -2.10 -37.75 -3.32
N LEU A 400 -0.79 -37.77 -3.50
CA LEU A 400 -0.04 -36.67 -4.11
C LEU A 400 -0.11 -36.84 -5.63
N HIS A 401 -0.12 -35.72 -6.36
CA HIS A 401 0.01 -35.79 -7.81
C HIS A 401 1.47 -36.05 -8.22
N PRO A 402 1.71 -36.64 -9.40
CA PRO A 402 3.07 -36.94 -9.86
C PRO A 402 3.98 -35.72 -9.89
N HIS A 403 3.47 -34.55 -10.32
CA HIS A 403 4.24 -33.31 -10.27
C HIS A 403 4.52 -32.87 -8.82
N GLN A 404 3.60 -33.07 -7.88
CA GLN A 404 3.87 -32.74 -6.47
C GLN A 404 5.00 -33.61 -5.90
N LEU A 405 5.00 -34.91 -6.22
CA LEU A 405 6.07 -35.84 -5.84
C LEU A 405 7.42 -35.43 -6.45
N ALA A 406 7.44 -35.10 -7.74
CA ALA A 406 8.63 -34.59 -8.42
C ALA A 406 9.15 -33.28 -7.79
N GLY A 407 8.24 -32.37 -7.40
CA GLY A 407 8.60 -31.13 -6.72
C GLY A 407 9.25 -31.39 -5.37
N VAL A 408 8.66 -32.26 -4.55
CA VAL A 408 9.19 -32.65 -3.23
C VAL A 408 10.56 -33.31 -3.36
N HIS A 409 10.71 -34.27 -4.28
CA HIS A 409 11.99 -34.92 -4.53
C HIS A 409 13.06 -33.94 -5.00
N ALA A 410 12.73 -33.05 -5.95
CA ALA A 410 13.62 -32.01 -6.41
C ALA A 410 14.05 -31.08 -5.28
N THR A 411 13.12 -30.66 -4.42
CA THR A 411 13.45 -29.86 -3.23
C THR A 411 14.45 -30.57 -2.33
N ILE A 412 14.17 -31.84 -1.97
CA ILE A 412 15.06 -32.60 -1.08
C ILE A 412 16.44 -32.78 -1.72
N ARG A 413 16.52 -33.16 -2.99
CA ARG A 413 17.79 -33.32 -3.73
C ARG A 413 18.62 -32.05 -3.76
N LYS A 414 17.98 -30.88 -3.88
CA LYS A 414 18.64 -29.56 -3.92
C LYS A 414 19.17 -29.13 -2.55
N VAL A 415 18.52 -29.58 -1.48
CA VAL A 415 18.90 -29.25 -0.10
C VAL A 415 19.94 -30.24 0.46
N THR A 416 19.95 -31.47 -0.03
CA THR A 416 20.88 -32.51 0.41
C THR A 416 22.16 -32.59 -0.44
N LEU A 417 23.24 -33.01 0.19
CA LEU A 417 24.58 -33.08 -0.37
C LEU A 417 25.23 -34.45 -0.12
N THR A 418 26.15 -34.81 -1.00
CA THR A 418 27.02 -36.00 -0.86
C THR A 418 28.17 -35.77 0.11
N GLN A 419 28.59 -34.51 0.31
CA GLN A 419 29.65 -34.09 1.22
C GLN A 419 29.19 -32.90 2.06
N PRO A 420 29.65 -32.75 3.31
CA PRO A 420 29.28 -31.63 4.16
C PRO A 420 29.90 -30.33 3.65
N VAL A 421 29.10 -29.28 3.52
CA VAL A 421 29.56 -27.94 3.12
C VAL A 421 28.92 -26.91 4.05
N ALA A 422 29.75 -26.35 4.94
CA ALA A 422 29.30 -25.31 5.85
C ALA A 422 28.85 -24.06 5.09
N GLY A 423 27.74 -23.46 5.52
CA GLY A 423 27.17 -22.27 4.87
C GLY A 423 26.58 -22.54 3.47
N HIS A 424 26.43 -23.80 3.06
CA HIS A 424 25.73 -24.13 1.83
C HIS A 424 24.29 -23.61 1.87
N CYS A 425 23.86 -22.96 0.79
CA CYS A 425 22.47 -22.55 0.64
C CYS A 425 21.55 -23.77 0.65
N THR A 426 20.62 -23.82 1.59
CA THR A 426 19.61 -24.89 1.76
C THR A 426 18.21 -24.37 1.45
N GLY A 427 18.11 -23.21 0.81
CA GLY A 427 16.84 -22.65 0.38
C GLY A 427 16.42 -23.12 -1.00
N VAL A 428 15.11 -23.27 -1.19
CA VAL A 428 14.49 -23.54 -2.48
C VAL A 428 13.24 -22.67 -2.63
N LEU A 429 13.18 -21.88 -3.70
CA LEU A 429 12.02 -21.09 -4.06
C LEU A 429 10.97 -21.97 -4.75
N LEU A 430 9.83 -22.15 -4.11
CA LEU A 430 8.67 -22.83 -4.70
C LEU A 430 7.81 -21.80 -5.44
N ALA A 431 8.05 -21.67 -6.75
CA ALA A 431 7.44 -20.67 -7.64
C ALA A 431 6.32 -21.24 -8.54
N ASP A 432 5.86 -22.47 -8.31
CA ASP A 432 4.77 -23.10 -9.07
C ASP A 432 3.54 -22.20 -9.19
N SER A 433 2.85 -22.26 -10.32
CA SER A 433 1.61 -21.48 -10.57
C SER A 433 0.52 -21.75 -9.52
N VAL A 434 -0.47 -20.85 -9.47
CA VAL A 434 -1.66 -21.05 -8.64
C VAL A 434 -2.36 -22.36 -9.05
N GLY A 435 -2.75 -23.17 -8.07
CA GLY A 435 -3.51 -24.39 -8.30
C GLY A 435 -2.70 -25.69 -8.40
N LEU A 436 -1.37 -25.65 -8.54
CA LEU A 436 -0.52 -26.86 -8.60
C LEU A 436 -0.29 -27.54 -7.23
N GLY A 437 -0.73 -26.92 -6.13
CA GLY A 437 -0.62 -27.48 -4.78
C GLY A 437 0.71 -27.21 -4.07
N LYS A 438 1.23 -25.98 -4.19
CA LYS A 438 2.43 -25.50 -3.46
C LYS A 438 2.39 -25.81 -1.96
N SER A 439 1.28 -25.48 -1.29
CA SER A 439 1.11 -25.72 0.14
C SER A 439 1.28 -27.20 0.48
N LEU A 440 0.69 -28.09 -0.31
CA LEU A 440 0.82 -29.53 -0.09
C LEU A 440 2.24 -30.05 -0.37
N GLN A 441 2.93 -29.52 -1.38
CA GLN A 441 4.35 -29.83 -1.62
C GLN A 441 5.21 -29.39 -0.42
N ALA A 442 5.03 -28.17 0.07
CA ALA A 442 5.76 -27.66 1.23
C ALA A 442 5.48 -28.50 2.51
N ILE A 443 4.21 -28.83 2.77
CA ILE A 443 3.80 -29.70 3.89
C ILE A 443 4.45 -31.09 3.77
N THR A 444 4.52 -31.65 2.56
CA THR A 444 5.13 -32.96 2.30
C THR A 444 6.64 -32.92 2.50
N THR A 445 7.31 -31.85 2.05
CA THR A 445 8.74 -31.64 2.30
C THR A 445 9.04 -31.53 3.79
N ALA A 446 8.25 -30.75 4.54
CA ALA A 446 8.39 -30.69 6.00
C ALA A 446 8.19 -32.08 6.63
N ALA A 447 7.13 -32.80 6.26
CA ALA A 447 6.86 -34.15 6.76
C ALA A 447 8.02 -35.13 6.50
N PHE A 448 8.70 -35.01 5.35
CA PHE A 448 9.88 -35.81 5.05
C PHE A 448 11.03 -35.53 6.03
N PHE A 449 11.34 -34.26 6.32
CA PHE A 449 12.41 -33.92 7.27
C PHE A 449 12.05 -34.25 8.72
N ILE A 450 10.77 -34.15 9.10
CA ILE A 450 10.28 -34.62 10.40
C ILE A 450 10.51 -36.13 10.55
N ASP A 451 10.12 -36.92 9.54
CA ASP A 451 10.32 -38.37 9.52
C ASP A 451 11.81 -38.73 9.49
N LEU A 452 12.63 -37.98 8.74
CA LEU A 452 14.07 -38.17 8.70
C LEU A 452 14.71 -37.99 10.08
N CYS A 453 14.41 -36.90 10.80
CA CYS A 453 14.90 -36.68 12.15
C CYS A 453 14.43 -37.81 13.10
N THR A 454 13.17 -38.23 12.99
CA THR A 454 12.66 -39.36 13.80
C THR A 454 13.43 -40.65 13.53
N ARG A 455 13.72 -40.96 12.25
CA ARG A 455 14.48 -42.15 11.86
C ARG A 455 15.92 -42.08 12.31
N GLN A 456 16.57 -40.92 12.22
CA GLN A 456 17.94 -40.72 12.72
C GLN A 456 18.01 -40.90 14.24
N VAL A 457 17.08 -40.30 14.99
CA VAL A 457 17.02 -40.43 16.47
C VAL A 457 16.75 -41.88 16.90
N LYS A 458 15.88 -42.59 16.18
CA LYS A 458 15.52 -43.99 16.48
C LYS A 458 16.42 -45.03 15.79
N ASN A 459 17.44 -44.59 15.06
CA ASN A 459 18.34 -45.43 14.27
C ASN A 459 17.61 -46.41 13.31
N LEU A 460 16.59 -45.90 12.60
CA LEU A 460 15.81 -46.64 11.61
C LEU A 460 16.39 -46.47 10.20
N THR A 461 15.99 -47.33 9.26
CA THR A 461 16.41 -47.27 7.85
C THR A 461 16.06 -45.92 7.22
N LEU A 462 17.08 -45.21 6.74
CA LEU A 462 16.92 -43.90 6.09
C LEU A 462 16.38 -44.05 4.65
N PRO A 463 15.65 -43.04 4.12
CA PRO A 463 15.25 -43.00 2.71
C PRO A 463 16.45 -43.11 1.76
N ALA A 464 16.27 -43.71 0.58
CA ALA A 464 17.38 -43.95 -0.36
C ALA A 464 18.09 -42.65 -0.80
N ILE A 465 17.33 -41.56 -1.02
CA ILE A 465 17.91 -40.26 -1.35
C ILE A 465 18.86 -39.72 -0.26
N ILE A 466 18.61 -40.06 1.00
CA ILE A 466 19.46 -39.65 2.13
C ILE A 466 20.65 -40.58 2.30
N GLN A 467 20.52 -41.87 1.95
CA GLN A 467 21.67 -42.77 1.92
C GLN A 467 22.71 -42.31 0.90
N GLU A 468 22.26 -41.80 -0.26
CA GLU A 468 23.13 -41.23 -1.30
C GLU A 468 23.62 -39.81 -0.96
N ARG A 469 22.78 -39.00 -0.32
CA ARG A 469 23.05 -37.58 -0.02
C ARG A 469 22.77 -37.30 1.46
N PRO A 470 23.66 -37.74 2.37
CA PRO A 470 23.36 -37.78 3.81
C PRO A 470 23.45 -36.44 4.52
N PHE A 471 23.99 -35.39 3.88
CA PHE A 471 24.22 -34.10 4.51
C PHE A 471 23.19 -33.06 4.09
N VAL A 472 22.80 -32.18 5.01
CA VAL A 472 22.11 -30.92 4.71
C VAL A 472 23.02 -29.80 5.20
N ALA A 473 23.62 -29.05 4.27
CA ALA A 473 24.79 -28.22 4.56
C ALA A 473 25.89 -29.05 5.26
N ASP A 474 26.24 -28.73 6.50
CA ASP A 474 27.19 -29.43 7.35
C ASP A 474 26.52 -30.35 8.41
N TYR A 475 25.20 -30.48 8.39
CA TYR A 475 24.45 -31.31 9.34
C TYR A 475 24.31 -32.76 8.85
N SER A 476 24.75 -33.70 9.70
CA SER A 476 24.39 -35.13 9.67
C SER A 476 24.79 -35.78 11.01
N PRO A 477 23.84 -36.22 11.87
CA PRO A 477 22.38 -36.16 11.70
C PRO A 477 21.83 -34.72 11.81
N LEU A 478 20.57 -34.53 11.43
CA LEU A 478 19.89 -33.24 11.58
C LEU A 478 19.55 -32.98 13.05
N PRO A 479 19.68 -31.72 13.52
CA PRO A 479 19.24 -31.36 14.87
C PRO A 479 17.72 -31.39 14.97
N SER A 480 17.24 -31.77 16.15
CA SER A 480 15.80 -31.82 16.44
C SER A 480 15.24 -30.42 16.74
N TYR A 481 14.90 -29.67 15.69
CA TYR A 481 14.24 -28.36 15.77
C TYR A 481 12.83 -28.38 15.17
N PRO A 482 11.90 -27.50 15.61
CA PRO A 482 10.55 -27.44 15.08
C PRO A 482 10.46 -26.96 13.63
N THR A 483 9.32 -27.24 13.00
CA THR A 483 8.95 -26.63 11.71
C THR A 483 8.17 -25.35 11.96
N LEU A 484 8.52 -24.26 11.29
CA LEU A 484 7.78 -23.01 11.30
C LEU A 484 7.09 -22.79 9.95
N ILE A 485 5.82 -22.43 10.01
CA ILE A 485 5.02 -22.07 8.83
C ILE A 485 4.51 -20.65 9.05
N VAL A 486 4.95 -19.73 8.20
CA VAL A 486 4.58 -18.32 8.24
C VAL A 486 3.72 -18.01 7.03
N VAL A 487 2.49 -17.54 7.28
CA VAL A 487 1.48 -17.33 6.23
C VAL A 487 0.78 -15.98 6.41
N PRO A 488 0.17 -15.40 5.37
CA PRO A 488 -0.75 -14.28 5.56
C PRO A 488 -1.82 -14.63 6.60
N GLY A 489 -2.17 -13.70 7.49
CA GLY A 489 -3.17 -13.96 8.54
C GLY A 489 -4.53 -14.40 7.99
N THR A 490 -4.83 -14.01 6.75
CA THR A 490 -6.01 -14.42 6.01
C THR A 490 -5.98 -15.92 5.68
N LEU A 491 -4.82 -16.54 5.42
CA LEU A 491 -4.65 -17.95 5.05
C LEU A 491 -4.44 -18.90 6.25
N LEU A 492 -4.37 -18.38 7.47
CA LEU A 492 -4.01 -19.16 8.66
C LEU A 492 -4.95 -20.35 8.91
N THR A 493 -6.26 -20.12 8.88
CA THR A 493 -7.26 -21.20 9.01
C THR A 493 -7.22 -22.19 7.84
N GLN A 494 -6.89 -21.72 6.63
CA GLN A 494 -6.76 -22.62 5.48
C GLN A 494 -5.58 -23.58 5.68
N TRP A 495 -4.41 -23.05 6.07
CA TRP A 495 -3.22 -23.84 6.34
C TRP A 495 -3.42 -24.80 7.52
N GLU A 496 -4.08 -24.36 8.59
CA GLU A 496 -4.43 -25.23 9.71
C GLU A 496 -5.27 -26.44 9.25
N ASN A 497 -6.30 -26.20 8.44
CA ASN A 497 -7.14 -27.26 7.89
C ASN A 497 -6.39 -28.18 6.91
N GLU A 498 -5.48 -27.62 6.10
CA GLU A 498 -4.64 -28.42 5.20
C GLU A 498 -3.66 -29.31 5.97
N LEU A 499 -3.04 -28.79 7.04
CA LEU A 499 -2.16 -29.56 7.93
C LEU A 499 -2.93 -30.66 8.65
N LYS A 500 -4.08 -30.34 9.27
CA LYS A 500 -4.93 -31.34 9.95
C LYS A 500 -5.51 -32.37 8.99
N GLY A 501 -5.82 -31.97 7.76
CA GLY A 501 -6.22 -32.87 6.69
C GLY A 501 -5.10 -33.80 6.24
N ALA A 502 -3.86 -33.30 6.19
CA ALA A 502 -2.69 -34.07 5.75
C ALA A 502 -2.16 -35.01 6.85
N PHE A 503 -1.90 -34.53 8.06
CA PHE A 503 -1.26 -35.29 9.14
C PHE A 503 -2.23 -36.14 9.95
N LYS A 504 -1.78 -37.33 10.34
CA LYS A 504 -2.50 -38.19 11.30
C LYS A 504 -2.58 -37.50 12.66
N LYS A 505 -3.72 -37.60 13.32
CA LYS A 505 -3.85 -37.15 14.71
C LYS A 505 -2.79 -37.85 15.58
N LYS A 506 -2.11 -37.08 16.44
CA LYS A 506 -0.99 -37.51 17.30
C LYS A 506 0.30 -37.90 16.58
N SER A 507 0.45 -37.69 15.28
CA SER A 507 1.76 -37.88 14.62
C SER A 507 2.67 -36.67 14.81
N VAL A 508 2.08 -35.49 14.91
CA VAL A 508 2.72 -34.19 15.12
C VAL A 508 1.79 -33.33 15.98
N ASP A 509 2.33 -32.29 16.61
CA ASP A 509 1.52 -31.21 17.18
C ASP A 509 1.50 -30.02 16.22
N ILE A 510 0.29 -29.51 15.93
CA ILE A 510 0.09 -28.28 15.16
C ILE A 510 -0.26 -27.18 16.16
N LEU A 511 0.66 -26.26 16.38
CA LEU A 511 0.60 -25.22 17.40
C LEU A 511 0.34 -23.88 16.73
N LEU A 512 -0.82 -23.27 17.02
CA LEU A 512 -1.14 -21.94 16.52
C LEU A 512 -0.41 -20.89 17.35
N TYR A 513 0.36 -20.04 16.69
CA TYR A 513 0.98 -18.88 17.32
C TYR A 513 -0.02 -17.73 17.37
N GLY A 514 -0.17 -17.14 18.56
CA GLY A 514 -1.10 -16.03 18.81
C GLY A 514 -0.80 -14.78 18.00
N THR A 515 -1.60 -13.74 18.20
CA THR A 515 -1.44 -12.45 17.48
C THR A 515 -1.14 -11.27 18.38
N GLY A 516 -1.12 -11.46 19.70
CA GLY A 516 -0.76 -10.44 20.68
C GLY A 516 0.48 -10.83 21.47
N LEU A 517 1.28 -9.83 21.86
CA LEU A 517 2.55 -10.05 22.59
C LEU A 517 2.40 -10.86 23.89
N GLU A 518 1.29 -10.72 24.63
CA GLU A 518 1.03 -11.53 25.82
C GLU A 518 0.74 -13.00 25.48
N GLU A 519 0.04 -13.25 24.36
CA GLU A 519 -0.19 -14.60 23.85
C GLU A 519 1.12 -15.24 23.36
N HIS A 520 2.01 -14.44 22.76
CA HIS A 520 3.33 -14.89 22.32
C HIS A 520 4.16 -15.35 23.52
N LYS A 521 4.22 -14.53 24.58
CA LYS A 521 4.88 -14.90 25.83
C LYS A 521 4.27 -16.14 26.47
N ALA A 522 2.93 -16.19 26.53
CA ALA A 522 2.22 -17.35 27.07
C ALA A 522 2.51 -18.62 26.26
N PHE A 523 2.63 -18.53 24.94
CA PHE A 523 2.91 -19.65 24.04
C PHE A 523 4.25 -20.35 24.36
N TRP A 524 5.29 -19.58 24.67
CA TRP A 524 6.63 -20.09 24.98
C TRP A 524 6.83 -20.49 26.44
N SER A 525 5.94 -20.08 27.34
CA SER A 525 5.99 -20.46 28.76
C SER A 525 5.94 -21.98 28.96
N SER A 526 6.38 -22.46 30.14
CA SER A 526 6.29 -23.89 30.49
C SER A 526 4.85 -24.41 30.49
N SER A 527 3.89 -23.55 30.87
CA SER A 527 2.46 -23.79 30.77
C SER A 527 1.87 -23.44 29.39
N GLY A 528 2.68 -23.04 28.42
CA GLY A 528 2.26 -22.63 27.09
C GLY A 528 2.01 -23.79 26.14
N ALA A 529 1.38 -23.50 25.00
CA ALA A 529 1.09 -24.51 23.98
C ALA A 529 2.36 -25.23 23.48
N TYR A 530 3.49 -24.51 23.37
CA TYR A 530 4.76 -25.13 22.98
C TYR A 530 5.40 -25.92 24.13
N GLY A 531 5.36 -25.38 25.36
CA GLY A 531 5.95 -26.02 26.54
C GLY A 531 5.24 -27.32 26.96
N GLN A 532 3.92 -27.37 26.84
CA GLN A 532 3.10 -28.53 27.22
C GLN A 532 3.15 -29.69 26.21
N SER A 533 3.62 -29.45 24.99
CA SER A 533 3.71 -30.50 23.96
C SER A 533 4.64 -31.64 24.40
N ALA A 534 4.11 -32.87 24.42
CA ALA A 534 4.89 -34.08 24.73
C ALA A 534 5.71 -34.58 23.52
N HIS A 535 5.46 -34.04 22.32
CA HIS A 535 6.19 -34.39 21.11
C HIS A 535 7.63 -33.81 21.14
N PRO A 536 8.63 -34.50 20.57
CA PRO A 536 9.97 -33.93 20.41
C PRO A 536 9.91 -32.70 19.49
N PRO A 537 10.86 -31.75 19.58
CA PRO A 537 10.76 -30.49 18.85
C PRO A 537 10.57 -30.66 17.33
N HIS A 538 11.26 -31.61 16.69
CA HIS A 538 11.07 -31.87 15.26
C HIS A 538 9.67 -32.36 14.88
N SER A 539 8.87 -32.88 15.81
CA SER A 539 7.47 -33.26 15.58
C SER A 539 6.47 -32.14 15.96
N ARG A 540 6.95 -30.92 16.22
CA ARG A 540 6.11 -29.74 16.49
C ARG A 540 6.12 -28.83 15.26
N ILE A 541 4.93 -28.45 14.81
CA ILE A 541 4.72 -27.52 13.71
C ILE A 541 4.09 -26.25 14.29
N ILE A 542 4.79 -25.13 14.17
CA ILE A 542 4.30 -23.82 14.60
C ILE A 542 3.70 -23.11 13.38
N LEU A 543 2.44 -22.71 13.47
CA LEU A 543 1.75 -21.95 12.43
C LEU A 543 1.56 -20.51 12.91
N ALA A 544 2.21 -19.55 12.25
CA ALA A 544 2.20 -18.15 12.60
C ALA A 544 1.74 -17.27 11.42
N SER A 545 1.16 -16.11 11.73
CA SER A 545 0.84 -15.11 10.70
C SER A 545 2.04 -14.21 10.39
N HIS A 546 2.06 -13.61 9.20
CA HIS A 546 2.98 -12.51 8.85
C HIS A 546 2.95 -11.40 9.91
N SER A 547 1.76 -11.03 10.38
CA SER A 547 1.60 -9.98 11.39
C SER A 547 2.22 -10.35 12.73
N ALA A 548 2.09 -11.59 13.20
CA ALA A 548 2.68 -12.05 14.46
C ALA A 548 4.21 -12.01 14.40
N LEU A 549 4.80 -12.49 13.29
CA LEU A 549 6.24 -12.39 13.04
C LEU A 549 6.73 -10.93 13.09
N PHE A 550 6.03 -10.02 12.40
CA PHE A 550 6.45 -8.62 12.35
C PHE A 550 6.24 -7.88 13.68
N GLN A 551 5.30 -8.31 14.51
CA GLN A 551 5.13 -7.78 15.86
C GLN A 551 6.30 -8.17 16.75
N ASP A 552 6.71 -9.45 16.73
CA ASP A 552 7.89 -9.92 17.45
C ASP A 552 9.14 -9.16 17.01
N PHE A 553 9.30 -8.97 15.70
CA PHE A 553 10.38 -8.17 15.15
C PHE A 553 10.33 -6.72 15.65
N SER A 554 9.17 -6.08 15.57
CA SER A 554 9.00 -4.69 16.02
C SER A 554 9.18 -4.54 17.53
N ALA A 555 9.00 -5.61 18.31
CA ALA A 555 9.23 -5.61 19.75
C ALA A 555 10.74 -5.61 20.09
N MET A 556 11.57 -6.26 19.28
CA MET A 556 13.03 -6.37 19.52
C MET A 556 13.87 -5.34 18.76
N TYR A 557 13.46 -4.96 17.56
CA TYR A 557 14.28 -4.16 16.64
C TYR A 557 13.73 -2.74 16.47
N GLY A 558 14.65 -1.79 16.30
CA GLY A 558 14.35 -0.40 16.00
C GLY A 558 13.79 -0.21 14.59
N SER A 559 13.06 0.88 14.37
CA SER A 559 12.61 1.29 13.04
C SER A 559 13.64 2.11 12.27
N ASN A 560 14.68 2.61 12.96
CA ASN A 560 15.76 3.35 12.34
C ASN A 560 16.75 2.36 11.73
N ARG A 561 17.06 2.56 10.46
CA ARG A 561 18.12 1.86 9.75
C ARG A 561 19.23 2.86 9.48
N ASP A 562 20.48 2.45 9.64
CA ASP A 562 21.62 3.24 9.17
C ASP A 562 21.45 3.51 7.66
N PRO A 563 21.54 4.77 7.20
CA PRO A 563 21.52 5.09 5.77
C PRO A 563 22.60 4.38 4.95
N GLU A 564 23.69 3.94 5.58
CA GLU A 564 24.78 3.19 4.93
C GLU A 564 24.60 1.67 5.00
N ALA A 565 23.61 1.17 5.76
CA ALA A 565 23.35 -0.26 5.89
C ALA A 565 22.82 -0.86 4.58
N PHE A 566 23.35 -2.02 4.22
CA PHE A 566 22.89 -2.81 3.09
C PHE A 566 21.47 -3.34 3.33
N ALA A 567 20.82 -3.74 2.24
CA ALA A 567 19.46 -4.27 2.27
C ALA A 567 19.28 -5.50 3.16
N TRP A 568 20.36 -6.24 3.43
CA TRP A 568 20.39 -7.45 4.27
C TRP A 568 20.95 -7.23 5.67
N ASP A 569 21.45 -6.03 6.00
CA ASP A 569 21.97 -5.77 7.35
C ASP A 569 20.86 -5.76 8.39
N HIS A 570 21.15 -6.33 9.56
CA HIS A 570 20.25 -6.35 10.70
C HIS A 570 20.07 -4.93 11.27
N PRO A 571 18.83 -4.49 11.52
CA PRO A 571 18.61 -3.23 12.21
C PRO A 571 19.06 -3.30 13.68
N ASP A 572 19.31 -2.13 14.26
CA ASP A 572 19.72 -2.02 15.65
C ASP A 572 18.65 -2.59 16.60
N LEU A 573 19.12 -3.27 17.64
CA LEU A 573 18.27 -3.74 18.73
C LEU A 573 17.74 -2.57 19.56
N LYS A 574 16.50 -2.66 20.02
CA LYS A 574 15.96 -1.76 21.05
C LYS A 574 16.66 -2.01 22.38
N HIS A 575 16.67 -1.00 23.26
CA HIS A 575 17.20 -1.15 24.62
C HIS A 575 16.48 -2.31 25.33
N ASP A 576 17.25 -3.29 25.80
CA ASP A 576 16.83 -4.58 26.40
C ASP A 576 16.25 -5.65 25.45
N PRO A 577 17.01 -6.10 24.44
CA PRO A 577 16.56 -7.11 23.48
C PRO A 577 16.65 -8.55 23.99
N GLU A 578 17.62 -8.83 24.86
CA GLU A 578 17.87 -10.17 25.43
C GLU A 578 16.69 -10.63 26.29
N ALA A 579 16.07 -9.73 27.07
CA ALA A 579 14.96 -10.07 27.95
C ALA A 579 13.69 -10.56 27.22
N ARG A 580 13.52 -10.24 25.93
CA ARG A 580 12.34 -10.64 25.14
C ARG A 580 12.61 -11.68 24.09
N LYS A 581 13.88 -11.91 23.72
CA LYS A 581 14.25 -12.80 22.62
C LYS A 581 13.67 -14.20 22.79
N GLU A 582 13.77 -14.77 24.00
CA GLU A 582 13.25 -16.12 24.30
C GLU A 582 11.73 -16.27 24.19
N ASP A 583 11.00 -15.17 24.37
CA ASP A 583 9.54 -15.08 24.32
C ASP A 583 9.02 -14.80 22.88
N THR A 584 9.88 -14.86 21.87
CA THR A 584 9.53 -14.57 20.48
C THR A 584 9.92 -15.70 19.54
N LEU A 585 9.37 -15.66 18.31
CA LEU A 585 9.80 -16.53 17.22
C LEU A 585 11.31 -16.48 16.95
N TYR A 586 11.96 -15.35 17.24
CA TYR A 586 13.38 -15.14 16.98
C TYR A 586 14.31 -15.70 18.06
N GLY A 587 13.75 -16.25 19.15
CA GLY A 587 14.51 -16.92 20.19
C GLY A 587 14.78 -18.39 19.92
N LYS A 588 14.29 -18.94 18.82
CA LYS A 588 14.36 -20.37 18.50
C LYS A 588 15.04 -20.61 17.15
N GLN A 589 15.55 -21.83 16.96
CA GLN A 589 16.01 -22.33 15.67
C GLN A 589 14.97 -23.27 15.08
N TYR A 590 14.94 -23.35 13.74
CA TYR A 590 13.94 -24.11 13.01
C TYR A 590 14.59 -25.11 12.07
N LEU A 591 14.00 -26.32 11.99
CA LEU A 591 14.44 -27.34 11.04
C LEU A 591 14.03 -26.95 9.63
N THR A 592 12.78 -26.54 9.46
CA THR A 592 12.22 -26.10 8.18
C THR A 592 11.35 -24.89 8.43
N THR A 593 11.56 -23.84 7.64
CA THR A 593 10.69 -22.67 7.62
C THR A 593 10.05 -22.53 6.25
N ILE A 594 8.73 -22.64 6.23
CA ILE A 594 7.89 -22.38 5.06
C ILE A 594 7.36 -20.97 5.19
N PHE A 595 7.64 -20.13 4.20
CA PHE A 595 7.15 -18.76 4.16
C PHE A 595 6.27 -18.58 2.92
N ASP A 596 4.96 -18.59 3.12
CA ASP A 596 3.99 -18.51 2.02
C ASP A 596 3.72 -17.06 1.61
N GLU A 597 3.34 -16.86 0.34
CA GLU A 597 3.12 -15.54 -0.25
C GLU A 597 4.30 -14.56 -0.02
N CYS A 598 5.54 -15.04 -0.17
CA CYS A 598 6.75 -14.26 0.13
C CYS A 598 6.92 -12.97 -0.71
N GLN A 599 6.14 -12.81 -1.78
CA GLN A 599 6.11 -11.57 -2.55
C GLN A 599 5.57 -10.36 -1.77
N ASP A 600 4.84 -10.58 -0.67
CA ASP A 600 4.34 -9.51 0.21
C ASP A 600 5.46 -8.80 0.98
N VAL A 601 6.64 -9.42 1.09
CA VAL A 601 7.79 -8.94 1.85
C VAL A 601 9.02 -8.66 0.98
N ARG A 602 8.83 -8.44 -0.32
CA ARG A 602 9.92 -8.14 -1.27
C ARG A 602 10.58 -6.77 -1.08
N ASN A 603 9.82 -5.78 -0.58
CA ASN A 603 10.31 -4.42 -0.41
C ASN A 603 11.32 -4.35 0.74
N THR A 604 12.53 -3.85 0.46
CA THR A 604 13.59 -3.70 1.45
C THR A 604 13.15 -2.74 2.56
N GLY A 605 12.97 -3.29 3.76
CA GLY A 605 12.42 -2.58 4.92
C GLY A 605 12.18 -3.53 6.09
N PRO A 606 11.55 -3.07 7.18
CA PRO A 606 11.44 -3.86 8.42
C PRO A 606 10.81 -5.25 8.23
N ARG A 607 9.81 -5.38 7.36
CA ARG A 607 9.16 -6.68 7.08
C ARG A 607 10.07 -7.66 6.32
N HIS A 608 10.85 -7.14 5.37
CA HIS A 608 11.84 -7.94 4.66
C HIS A 608 12.94 -8.38 5.61
N SER A 609 13.50 -7.46 6.41
CA SER A 609 14.50 -7.76 7.44
C SER A 609 13.98 -8.81 8.44
N ALA A 610 12.74 -8.65 8.93
CA ALA A 610 12.08 -9.62 9.79
C ALA A 610 12.02 -11.02 9.17
N THR A 611 11.79 -11.09 7.85
CA THR A 611 11.72 -12.34 7.09
C THR A 611 13.11 -12.94 6.87
N LEU A 612 14.12 -12.13 6.53
CA LEU A 612 15.49 -12.62 6.38
C LEU A 612 16.01 -13.23 7.69
N MET A 613 15.79 -12.55 8.81
CA MET A 613 16.23 -13.00 10.12
C MET A 613 15.61 -14.33 10.54
N ILE A 614 14.31 -14.53 10.29
CA ILE A 614 13.68 -15.82 10.65
C ILE A 614 14.15 -16.95 9.73
N LEU A 615 14.39 -16.66 8.45
CA LEU A 615 14.93 -17.63 7.50
C LEU A 615 16.39 -17.98 7.80
N GLU A 616 17.18 -17.06 8.33
CA GLU A 616 18.54 -17.33 8.81
C GLU A 616 18.60 -18.25 10.01
N GLN A 617 17.57 -18.23 10.87
CA GLN A 617 17.41 -19.16 12.00
C GLN A 617 16.94 -20.55 11.57
N SER A 618 16.76 -20.76 10.27
CA SER A 618 16.19 -21.99 9.70
C SER A 618 17.24 -22.76 8.93
N ILE A 619 17.32 -24.07 9.18
CA ILE A 619 18.21 -24.97 8.43
C ILE A 619 17.72 -25.15 7.01
N ILE A 620 16.40 -25.26 6.79
CA ILE A 620 15.80 -25.43 5.46
C ILE A 620 14.83 -24.29 5.22
N ARG A 621 14.98 -23.61 4.08
CA ARG A 621 14.20 -22.40 3.73
C ARG A 621 13.31 -22.68 2.54
N LEU A 622 12.00 -22.54 2.70
CA LEU A 622 11.02 -22.75 1.63
C LEU A 622 10.14 -21.50 1.44
N PRO A 623 10.69 -20.42 0.86
CA PRO A 623 9.86 -19.32 0.37
C PRO A 623 8.96 -19.83 -0.76
N CYS A 624 7.66 -19.59 -0.63
CA CYS A 624 6.63 -20.01 -1.57
C CYS A 624 5.93 -18.79 -2.16
N THR A 625 5.76 -18.78 -3.48
CA THR A 625 5.00 -17.75 -4.18
C THR A 625 4.48 -18.30 -5.50
N ALA A 626 3.33 -17.83 -5.98
CA ALA A 626 2.91 -18.13 -7.35
C ALA A 626 3.58 -17.22 -8.38
N THR A 627 4.18 -16.12 -7.91
CA THR A 627 4.38 -14.92 -8.72
C THR A 627 5.57 -14.11 -8.17
N PRO A 628 6.81 -14.58 -8.40
CA PRO A 628 8.01 -14.04 -7.76
C PRO A 628 8.43 -12.64 -8.24
N LEU A 629 7.85 -12.13 -9.34
CA LEU A 629 8.10 -10.78 -9.87
C LEU A 629 6.78 -10.00 -9.91
N GLN A 630 6.72 -8.88 -9.17
CA GLN A 630 5.51 -8.07 -8.99
C GLN A 630 5.59 -6.70 -9.66
N THR A 631 6.75 -6.07 -9.59
CA THR A 631 6.91 -4.62 -9.78
C THR A 631 8.23 -4.28 -10.46
N SER A 632 9.31 -5.00 -10.16
CA SER A 632 10.62 -4.74 -10.77
C SER A 632 11.58 -5.91 -10.58
N THR A 633 12.72 -5.85 -11.27
CA THR A 633 13.84 -6.79 -11.12
C THR A 633 14.40 -6.86 -9.69
N LYS A 634 14.21 -5.82 -8.87
CA LYS A 634 14.58 -5.81 -7.44
C LYS A 634 13.81 -6.85 -6.62
N ASP A 635 12.62 -7.23 -7.07
CA ASP A 635 11.82 -8.26 -6.42
C ASP A 635 12.55 -9.60 -6.46
N LEU A 636 13.22 -9.91 -7.58
CA LEU A 636 14.04 -11.11 -7.72
C LEU A 636 15.24 -11.08 -6.77
N ALA A 637 15.88 -9.92 -6.60
CA ALA A 637 16.98 -9.80 -5.65
C ALA A 637 16.53 -10.06 -4.20
N ALA A 638 15.37 -9.55 -3.82
CA ALA A 638 14.76 -9.83 -2.52
C ALA A 638 14.43 -11.33 -2.35
N MET A 639 13.92 -11.98 -3.39
CA MET A 639 13.69 -13.43 -3.40
C MET A 639 15.00 -14.21 -3.22
N GLY A 640 16.09 -13.77 -3.87
CA GLY A 640 17.38 -14.43 -3.78
C GLY A 640 17.95 -14.40 -2.37
N ARG A 641 17.75 -13.27 -1.65
CA ARG A 641 18.08 -13.15 -0.23
C ARG A 641 17.24 -14.08 0.65
N MET A 642 15.93 -14.18 0.41
CA MET A 642 15.06 -15.09 1.16
C MET A 642 15.44 -16.57 0.94
N VAL A 643 15.85 -16.95 -0.28
CA VAL A 643 16.41 -18.28 -0.55
C VAL A 643 17.76 -18.48 0.16
N GLY A 644 18.50 -17.41 0.44
CA GLY A 644 19.81 -17.48 1.09
C GLY A 644 20.95 -17.68 0.10
N LEU A 645 20.82 -17.16 -1.12
CA LEU A 645 21.84 -17.24 -2.16
C LEU A 645 22.96 -16.21 -1.90
N PRO A 646 24.24 -16.62 -1.71
CA PRO A 646 25.32 -15.72 -1.29
C PRO A 646 25.53 -14.50 -2.20
N TYR A 647 25.34 -14.66 -3.51
CA TYR A 647 25.44 -13.57 -4.49
C TYR A 647 24.54 -12.36 -4.12
N PHE A 648 23.38 -12.61 -3.52
CA PHE A 648 22.41 -11.56 -3.17
C PHE A 648 22.73 -10.82 -1.87
N PHE A 649 23.82 -11.20 -1.20
CA PHE A 649 24.42 -10.55 -0.02
C PHE A 649 25.77 -9.92 -0.38
N SER A 650 26.06 -9.72 -1.67
CA SER A 650 27.34 -9.19 -2.14
C SER A 650 27.27 -7.70 -2.49
N GLN A 651 28.37 -6.99 -2.24
CA GLN A 651 28.56 -5.62 -2.69
C GLN A 651 28.36 -5.47 -4.21
N ASN A 652 28.82 -6.47 -4.98
CA ASN A 652 28.72 -6.47 -6.43
C ASN A 652 27.27 -6.35 -6.90
N LEU A 653 26.34 -7.15 -6.34
CA LEU A 653 24.93 -7.03 -6.71
C LEU A 653 24.37 -5.66 -6.30
N TYR A 654 24.74 -5.14 -5.14
CA TYR A 654 24.26 -3.82 -4.70
C TYR A 654 24.64 -2.72 -5.69
N ASP A 655 25.88 -2.72 -6.19
CA ASP A 655 26.34 -1.76 -7.20
C ASP A 655 25.64 -2.00 -8.56
N GLN A 656 25.44 -3.27 -8.94
CA GLN A 656 24.70 -3.64 -10.15
C GLN A 656 23.23 -3.20 -10.10
N GLU A 657 22.51 -3.38 -8.99
CA GLU A 657 21.11 -2.92 -8.85
C GLU A 657 20.98 -1.39 -9.02
N ARG A 658 22.00 -0.62 -8.63
CA ARG A 658 22.04 0.84 -8.84
C ARG A 658 22.28 1.18 -10.30
N GLN A 659 23.15 0.44 -10.96
CA GLN A 659 23.43 0.58 -12.39
C GLN A 659 22.21 0.21 -13.24
N ASP A 660 21.61 -0.95 -13.02
CA ASP A 660 20.36 -1.38 -13.67
C ASP A 660 19.25 -0.34 -13.53
N ALA A 661 19.10 0.25 -12.33
CA ALA A 661 18.11 1.29 -12.09
C ALA A 661 18.43 2.59 -12.86
N ALA A 662 19.70 2.90 -13.10
CA ALA A 662 20.11 4.00 -13.98
C ALA A 662 19.80 3.66 -15.44
N ASP A 663 20.11 2.45 -15.90
CA ASP A 663 19.89 1.99 -17.27
C ASP A 663 18.41 1.94 -17.64
N LEU A 664 17.57 1.41 -16.75
CA LEU A 664 16.11 1.45 -16.91
C LEU A 664 15.55 2.88 -16.95
N ARG A 665 16.18 3.83 -16.27
CA ARG A 665 15.78 5.25 -16.37
C ARG A 665 16.19 5.85 -17.71
N ARG A 666 17.40 5.54 -18.21
CA ARG A 666 17.86 5.97 -19.54
C ARG A 666 16.97 5.43 -20.66
N ALA A 667 16.65 4.14 -20.61
CA ALA A 667 15.78 3.50 -21.59
C ALA A 667 14.36 4.10 -21.61
N LYS A 668 13.82 4.50 -20.46
CA LYS A 668 12.52 5.16 -20.37
C LYS A 668 12.53 6.56 -20.99
N VAL A 669 13.62 7.31 -20.83
CA VAL A 669 13.77 8.63 -21.46
C VAL A 669 13.86 8.51 -22.97
N MET A 670 14.60 7.52 -23.49
CA MET A 670 14.71 7.25 -24.93
C MET A 670 13.34 6.94 -25.56
N LYS A 671 12.52 6.10 -24.92
CA LYS A 671 11.15 5.81 -25.37
C LYS A 671 10.27 7.06 -25.51
N LEU A 672 10.48 8.07 -24.66
CA LEU A 672 9.69 9.31 -24.68
C LEU A 672 10.18 10.33 -25.73
N GLN A 673 11.35 10.11 -26.33
CA GLN A 673 11.98 11.02 -27.30
C GLN A 673 11.82 10.54 -28.75
N GLU A 674 11.09 9.44 -28.99
CA GLU A 674 10.83 8.95 -30.34
C GLU A 674 9.87 9.90 -31.09
N PRO A 675 10.19 10.31 -32.33
CA PRO A 675 9.57 11.46 -33.00
C PRO A 675 8.11 11.29 -33.47
N ASN A 676 7.46 10.15 -33.20
CA ASN A 676 6.06 9.89 -33.60
C ASN A 676 5.03 10.19 -32.50
N ALA A 677 5.42 10.81 -31.38
CA ALA A 677 4.52 11.03 -30.25
C ALA A 677 3.78 12.38 -30.24
N GLU A 678 4.00 13.27 -31.21
CA GLU A 678 3.46 14.65 -31.17
C GLU A 678 2.19 14.92 -32.01
N ASP A 679 1.74 14.00 -32.86
CA ASP A 679 0.46 14.14 -33.55
C ASP A 679 -0.53 13.09 -33.04
N GLY A 680 -1.54 13.55 -32.31
CA GLY A 680 -2.68 12.74 -31.90
C GLY A 680 -3.47 12.29 -33.11
N ASP A 681 -3.14 11.10 -33.62
CA ASP A 681 -3.98 10.13 -34.33
C ASP A 681 -3.04 9.01 -34.85
N CYS A 682 -2.61 8.14 -33.93
CA CYS A 682 -1.94 6.88 -34.26
C CYS A 682 -2.66 5.74 -33.53
N GLU A 683 -3.91 5.50 -33.91
CA GLU A 683 -4.41 4.14 -33.95
C GLU A 683 -3.73 3.48 -35.16
N ASP A 684 -3.12 2.30 -34.97
CA ASP A 684 -2.71 1.36 -36.04
C ASP A 684 -1.24 1.25 -36.51
N GLU A 685 -0.22 1.68 -35.75
CA GLU A 685 1.12 1.09 -35.93
C GLU A 685 1.52 0.29 -34.69
N GLU A 686 1.51 -1.04 -34.86
CA GLU A 686 2.18 -2.01 -33.99
C GLU A 686 3.66 -1.62 -33.89
N ASP A 687 4.01 -0.75 -32.94
CA ASP A 687 5.39 -0.60 -32.49
C ASP A 687 5.92 -2.00 -32.17
N ASP A 688 6.82 -2.51 -33.02
CA ASP A 688 7.39 -3.86 -32.95
C ASP A 688 7.63 -4.25 -31.48
N GLU A 689 6.84 -5.22 -30.98
CA GLU A 689 6.85 -5.61 -29.56
C GLU A 689 8.26 -6.01 -29.05
N GLU A 690 9.18 -6.33 -29.96
CA GLU A 690 10.58 -6.71 -29.77
C GLU A 690 11.59 -5.54 -29.65
N THR A 691 11.29 -4.32 -30.10
CA THR A 691 12.29 -3.22 -30.18
C THR A 691 12.26 -2.24 -29.02
N CYS A 692 11.29 -2.34 -28.10
CA CYS A 692 11.17 -1.40 -26.97
C CYS A 692 12.42 -1.41 -26.06
N PRO A 693 13.19 -0.30 -25.95
CA PRO A 693 14.44 -0.25 -25.19
C PRO A 693 14.30 -0.62 -23.72
N VAL A 694 13.16 -0.28 -23.11
CA VAL A 694 12.86 -0.60 -21.70
C VAL A 694 12.67 -2.10 -21.52
N ARG A 695 11.98 -2.78 -22.45
CA ARG A 695 11.74 -4.23 -22.37
C ARG A 695 13.02 -5.01 -22.54
N ILE A 696 13.86 -4.64 -23.51
CA ILE A 696 15.17 -5.27 -23.75
C ILE A 696 16.02 -5.23 -22.47
N GLN A 697 16.14 -4.04 -21.85
CA GLN A 697 16.89 -3.89 -20.60
C GLN A 697 16.29 -4.73 -19.45
N GLN A 698 14.96 -4.77 -19.32
CA GLN A 698 14.31 -5.61 -18.30
C GLN A 698 14.60 -7.11 -18.49
N THR A 699 14.56 -7.58 -19.74
CA THR A 699 14.85 -8.97 -20.10
C THR A 699 16.29 -9.35 -19.80
N GLU A 700 17.27 -8.51 -20.20
CA GLU A 700 18.69 -8.75 -19.94
C GLU A 700 19.00 -8.83 -18.43
N ILE A 701 18.42 -7.93 -17.63
CA ILE A 701 18.57 -7.96 -16.17
C ILE A 701 17.94 -9.22 -15.60
N ALA A 702 16.74 -9.60 -16.05
CA ALA A 702 16.04 -10.78 -15.57
C ALA A 702 16.83 -12.07 -15.83
N GLN A 703 17.37 -12.25 -17.04
CA GLN A 703 18.19 -13.40 -17.41
C GLN A 703 19.49 -13.47 -16.60
N ARG A 704 20.18 -12.34 -16.42
CA ARG A 704 21.38 -12.26 -15.58
C ARG A 704 21.11 -12.68 -14.14
N ILE A 705 19.98 -12.24 -13.57
CA ILE A 705 19.58 -12.64 -12.21
C ILE A 705 19.17 -14.11 -12.17
N GLN A 706 18.50 -14.63 -13.20
CA GLN A 706 18.08 -16.03 -13.31
C GLN A 706 19.24 -17.01 -13.15
N GLU A 707 20.40 -16.73 -13.75
CA GLU A 707 21.60 -17.57 -13.62
C GLU A 707 22.01 -17.81 -12.16
N GLN A 708 21.80 -16.82 -11.29
CA GLN A 708 22.16 -16.89 -9.88
C GLN A 708 21.19 -17.77 -9.08
N PHE A 709 19.99 -17.98 -9.59
CA PHE A 709 18.96 -18.86 -9.03
C PHE A 709 19.07 -20.31 -9.50
N ARG A 710 20.08 -20.62 -10.33
CA ARG A 710 20.24 -21.93 -10.95
C ARG A 710 20.20 -23.05 -9.92
N GLY A 711 19.31 -24.01 -10.16
CA GLY A 711 19.14 -25.16 -9.30
C GLY A 711 18.43 -24.88 -7.97
N ARG A 712 17.98 -23.65 -7.70
CA ARG A 712 17.30 -23.25 -6.44
C ARG A 712 15.84 -22.85 -6.58
N VAL A 713 15.30 -22.90 -7.80
CA VAL A 713 13.90 -22.55 -8.07
C VAL A 713 13.19 -23.77 -8.64
N ILE A 714 11.94 -23.95 -8.25
CA ILE A 714 10.99 -24.89 -8.87
C ILE A 714 9.84 -24.07 -9.42
N ARG A 715 9.63 -24.12 -10.74
CA ARG A 715 8.59 -23.37 -11.43
C ARG A 715 7.92 -24.25 -12.48
N ARG A 716 6.63 -24.52 -12.27
CA ARG A 716 5.75 -25.18 -13.24
C ARG A 716 4.45 -24.43 -13.44
N SER A 717 3.81 -24.67 -14.58
CA SER A 717 2.50 -24.15 -14.95
C SER A 717 1.50 -25.31 -15.16
N PRO A 718 0.19 -25.06 -15.28
CA PRO A 718 -0.75 -26.11 -15.67
C PRO A 718 -0.43 -26.68 -17.07
N ALA A 719 0.14 -25.85 -17.95
CA ALA A 719 0.53 -26.17 -19.32
C ALA A 719 1.88 -26.89 -19.43
N SER A 720 2.66 -26.96 -18.34
CA SER A 720 3.87 -27.76 -18.26
C SER A 720 3.59 -29.20 -18.68
N LEU A 721 4.52 -29.86 -19.34
CA LEU A 721 4.28 -31.19 -19.92
C LEU A 721 4.72 -32.31 -18.97
N LYS A 722 3.93 -33.38 -18.93
CA LYS A 722 4.33 -34.66 -18.34
C LYS A 722 5.29 -35.39 -19.29
N ALA A 723 5.89 -36.47 -18.81
CA ALA A 723 6.76 -37.34 -19.61
C ALA A 723 6.07 -37.94 -20.85
N ASP A 724 4.73 -38.01 -20.87
CA ASP A 724 3.94 -38.48 -22.02
C ASP A 724 3.56 -37.37 -23.01
N GLY A 725 4.02 -36.13 -22.80
CA GLY A 725 3.70 -34.97 -23.63
C GLY A 725 2.34 -34.34 -23.37
N THR A 726 1.57 -34.82 -22.38
CA THR A 726 0.29 -34.19 -21.98
C THR A 726 0.51 -33.08 -20.94
N PRO A 727 -0.37 -32.06 -20.86
CA PRO A 727 -0.29 -31.05 -19.81
C PRO A 727 -0.37 -31.64 -18.39
N LEU A 728 0.33 -31.02 -17.44
CA LEU A 728 0.35 -31.40 -16.01
C LEU A 728 -1.07 -31.43 -15.44
N ILE A 729 -1.83 -30.37 -15.72
CA ILE A 729 -3.26 -30.29 -15.40
C ILE A 729 -4.00 -30.00 -16.70
N ASP A 730 -4.86 -30.94 -17.09
CA ASP A 730 -5.81 -30.75 -18.18
C ASP A 730 -6.92 -29.79 -17.69
N LEU A 731 -6.71 -28.49 -17.92
CA LEU A 731 -7.70 -27.47 -17.65
C LEU A 731 -8.44 -27.12 -18.93
N PRO A 732 -9.78 -26.96 -18.87
CA PRO A 732 -10.54 -26.41 -19.99
C PRO A 732 -9.97 -25.05 -20.44
N PRO A 733 -10.19 -24.64 -21.70
CA PRO A 733 -9.69 -23.36 -22.19
C PRO A 733 -10.24 -22.20 -21.36
N LEU A 734 -9.42 -21.16 -21.22
CA LEU A 734 -9.76 -19.91 -20.55
C LEU A 734 -9.68 -18.76 -21.55
N THR A 735 -10.81 -18.11 -21.80
CA THR A 735 -10.87 -16.90 -22.63
C THR A 735 -10.85 -15.66 -21.73
N ILE A 736 -9.92 -14.73 -21.97
CA ILE A 736 -9.86 -13.44 -21.28
C ILE A 736 -10.37 -12.38 -22.26
N VAL A 737 -11.34 -11.57 -21.82
CA VAL A 737 -11.94 -10.50 -22.60
C VAL A 737 -11.64 -9.17 -21.91
N HIS A 738 -10.81 -8.35 -22.54
CA HIS A 738 -10.56 -6.97 -22.13
C HIS A 738 -11.71 -6.09 -22.62
N ALA A 739 -12.64 -5.78 -21.72
CA ALA A 739 -13.84 -5.02 -22.03
C ALA A 739 -13.57 -3.53 -21.86
N LEU A 740 -13.11 -2.89 -22.93
CA LEU A 740 -12.86 -1.44 -22.98
C LEU A 740 -14.20 -0.69 -23.01
N LEU A 741 -14.35 0.29 -22.11
CA LEU A 741 -15.59 1.01 -21.87
C LEU A 741 -15.37 2.52 -21.87
N GLU A 742 -16.15 3.25 -22.65
CA GLU A 742 -16.25 4.71 -22.56
C GLU A 742 -17.19 5.12 -21.42
N LEU A 743 -16.70 5.98 -20.53
CA LEU A 743 -17.53 6.55 -19.48
C LEU A 743 -18.50 7.58 -20.05
N THR A 744 -19.69 7.69 -19.44
CA THR A 744 -20.63 8.74 -19.85
C THR A 744 -20.08 10.13 -19.52
N GLN A 745 -20.45 11.14 -20.32
CA GLN A 745 -20.06 12.54 -20.04
C GLN A 745 -20.40 12.97 -18.61
N ARG A 746 -21.55 12.54 -18.09
CA ARG A 746 -21.97 12.79 -16.71
C ARG A 746 -20.97 12.23 -15.69
N GLU A 747 -20.46 11.02 -15.91
CA GLU A 747 -19.47 10.42 -15.01
C GLU A 747 -18.17 11.21 -15.05
N ILE A 748 -17.68 11.55 -16.24
CA ILE A 748 -16.47 12.35 -16.46
C ILE A 748 -16.58 13.71 -15.76
N ASP A 749 -17.68 14.44 -15.96
CA ASP A 749 -17.94 15.75 -15.35
C ASP A 749 -17.93 15.72 -13.80
N ILE A 750 -18.18 14.56 -13.21
CA ILE A 750 -18.16 14.35 -11.75
C ILE A 750 -16.78 13.90 -11.27
N ILE A 751 -16.10 13.04 -12.04
CA ILE A 751 -14.81 12.44 -11.67
C ILE A 751 -13.67 13.45 -11.83
N ASP A 752 -13.63 14.22 -12.92
CA ASP A 752 -12.50 15.10 -13.25
C ASP A 752 -12.26 16.19 -12.21
N PRO A 753 -13.27 16.95 -11.73
CA PRO A 753 -13.04 18.01 -10.75
C PRO A 753 -12.54 17.48 -9.41
N VAL A 754 -12.95 16.28 -9.02
CA VAL A 754 -12.48 15.61 -7.79
C VAL A 754 -11.05 15.16 -7.96
N THR A 755 -10.74 14.55 -9.11
CA THR A 755 -9.41 14.02 -9.42
C THR A 755 -8.38 15.14 -9.54
N LEU A 756 -8.66 16.20 -10.30
CA LEU A 756 -7.75 17.32 -10.53
C LEU A 756 -7.44 18.09 -9.24
N ALA A 757 -8.45 18.38 -8.42
CA ALA A 757 -8.26 19.10 -7.16
C ALA A 757 -7.39 18.30 -6.16
N ASP A 758 -7.62 16.99 -6.07
CA ASP A 758 -6.82 16.12 -5.22
C ASP A 758 -5.43 15.85 -5.82
N LEU A 759 -5.27 15.89 -7.15
CA LEU A 759 -3.99 15.75 -7.85
C LEU A 759 -3.07 16.95 -7.58
N GLU A 760 -3.59 18.17 -7.70
CA GLU A 760 -2.84 19.40 -7.37
C GLU A 760 -2.41 19.37 -5.89
N ALA A 761 -3.28 18.88 -5.02
CA ALA A 761 -2.96 18.68 -3.60
C ALA A 761 -1.89 17.60 -3.39
N ALA A 762 -1.93 16.49 -4.13
CA ALA A 762 -0.95 15.41 -4.06
C ALA A 762 0.42 15.81 -4.64
N SER A 763 0.46 16.48 -5.79
CA SER A 763 1.69 16.99 -6.42
C SER A 763 2.39 18.02 -5.50
N SER A 764 1.61 18.93 -4.92
CA SER A 764 2.14 19.88 -3.93
C SER A 764 2.55 19.24 -2.59
N ALA A 765 2.08 18.03 -2.29
CA ALA A 765 2.46 17.23 -1.13
C ALA A 765 3.68 16.31 -1.40
N ASN A 766 3.86 15.81 -2.63
CA ASN A 766 5.08 15.11 -3.09
C ASN A 766 6.31 16.04 -3.02
N GLY A 767 6.16 17.32 -3.38
CA GLY A 767 7.19 18.35 -3.13
C GLY A 767 7.52 18.57 -1.64
N ARG A 768 6.77 17.96 -0.72
CA ARG A 768 6.95 18.01 0.74
C ARG A 768 7.13 16.63 1.40
N ASN A 769 7.33 15.55 0.62
CA ASN A 769 7.39 14.16 1.12
C ASN A 769 6.15 13.71 1.93
N ILE A 770 4.96 14.20 1.59
CA ILE A 770 3.69 13.75 2.17
C ILE A 770 2.91 13.04 1.05
N SER A 771 3.04 11.72 0.95
CA SER A 771 2.23 10.93 0.02
C SER A 771 0.80 10.80 0.58
N SER A 772 -0.20 11.43 -0.06
CA SER A 772 -1.61 11.17 0.25
C SER A 772 -2.19 10.20 -0.78
N SER A 773 -2.34 8.93 -0.41
CA SER A 773 -2.98 7.85 -1.20
C SER A 773 -4.47 8.03 -1.48
N ARG A 774 -5.05 9.12 -0.97
CA ARG A 774 -6.49 9.36 -0.96
C ARG A 774 -7.07 9.67 -2.34
N PHE A 775 -6.36 10.46 -3.15
CA PHE A 775 -6.86 10.90 -4.46
C PHE A 775 -7.19 9.71 -5.37
N TYR A 776 -6.30 8.71 -5.39
CA TYR A 776 -6.42 7.56 -6.29
C TYR A 776 -7.57 6.63 -5.90
N ILE A 777 -7.76 6.40 -4.59
CA ILE A 777 -8.90 5.63 -4.08
C ILE A 777 -10.21 6.34 -4.43
N GLU A 778 -10.29 7.67 -4.24
CA GLU A 778 -11.49 8.44 -4.58
C GLU A 778 -11.77 8.43 -6.09
N HIS A 779 -10.74 8.54 -6.93
CA HIS A 779 -10.86 8.42 -8.38
C HIS A 779 -11.42 7.05 -8.79
N ARG A 780 -10.81 5.95 -8.33
CA ARG A 780 -11.28 4.59 -8.65
C ARG A 780 -12.70 4.32 -8.19
N MET A 781 -13.05 4.77 -6.98
CA MET A 781 -14.44 4.68 -6.50
C MET A 781 -15.40 5.49 -7.38
N GLY A 782 -14.94 6.61 -7.93
CA GLY A 782 -15.69 7.42 -8.90
C GLY A 782 -15.90 6.69 -10.23
N VAL A 783 -14.87 6.00 -10.73
CA VAL A 783 -14.95 5.16 -11.94
C VAL A 783 -15.93 3.99 -11.76
N THR A 784 -16.01 3.38 -10.57
CA THR A 784 -17.03 2.36 -10.26
C THR A 784 -18.43 2.95 -10.17
N PHE A 785 -18.58 4.12 -9.53
CA PHE A 785 -19.84 4.86 -9.44
C PHE A 785 -19.62 6.33 -9.07
N ALA A 786 -19.85 7.23 -10.05
CA ALA A 786 -19.55 8.65 -9.91
C ALA A 786 -20.44 9.34 -8.86
N ARG A 787 -19.81 10.04 -7.90
CA ARG A 787 -20.49 10.78 -6.82
C ARG A 787 -19.87 12.16 -6.62
N LYS A 788 -20.70 13.19 -6.59
CA LYS A 788 -20.29 14.59 -6.33
C LYS A 788 -19.54 14.79 -5.00
N LYS A 789 -19.73 13.90 -4.02
CA LYS A 789 -19.00 13.87 -2.75
C LYS A 789 -18.71 12.42 -2.38
N SER A 790 -17.44 12.09 -2.10
CA SER A 790 -17.02 10.72 -1.76
C SER A 790 -17.78 10.11 -0.56
N ASN A 791 -18.23 10.94 0.38
CA ASN A 791 -18.99 10.49 1.57
C ASN A 791 -20.52 10.53 1.41
N SER A 792 -21.08 10.83 0.22
CA SER A 792 -22.53 10.80 0.04
C SER A 792 -23.08 9.38 0.15
N LYS A 793 -24.30 9.26 0.69
CA LYS A 793 -25.00 7.96 0.76
C LYS A 793 -25.18 7.41 -0.65
N ILE A 794 -24.92 6.12 -0.81
CA ILE A 794 -25.16 5.39 -2.06
C ILE A 794 -26.68 5.26 -2.23
N PRO A 795 -27.26 5.74 -3.35
CA PRO A 795 -28.69 5.67 -3.59
C PRO A 795 -29.15 4.23 -3.82
N LYS A 796 -30.44 3.98 -3.56
CA LYS A 796 -31.13 2.74 -3.93
C LYS A 796 -32.13 3.08 -5.03
N PHE A 797 -32.17 2.25 -6.06
CA PHE A 797 -33.01 2.41 -7.24
C PHE A 797 -34.16 1.40 -7.21
N SER A 798 -35.34 1.86 -7.62
CA SER A 798 -36.59 1.10 -7.61
C SER A 798 -37.01 0.58 -8.98
N SER A 799 -36.49 1.16 -10.06
CA SER A 799 -36.77 0.78 -11.45
C SER A 799 -35.55 1.03 -12.34
N LEU A 800 -35.52 0.38 -13.52
CA LEU A 800 -34.48 0.62 -14.53
C LEU A 800 -34.52 2.06 -15.06
N ASP A 801 -35.69 2.66 -15.23
CA ASP A 801 -35.82 4.07 -15.65
C ASP A 801 -35.19 5.06 -14.67
N HIS A 802 -35.30 4.76 -13.37
CA HIS A 802 -34.64 5.56 -12.34
C HIS A 802 -33.12 5.33 -12.35
N TRP A 803 -32.67 4.09 -12.61
CA TRP A 803 -31.25 3.78 -12.76
C TRP A 803 -30.63 4.50 -13.96
N GLU A 804 -31.31 4.56 -15.11
CA GLU A 804 -30.81 5.14 -16.36
C GLU A 804 -30.30 6.59 -16.18
N GLN A 805 -30.99 7.39 -15.37
CA GLN A 805 -30.62 8.78 -15.07
C GLN A 805 -29.31 8.91 -14.28
N TYR A 806 -28.94 7.87 -13.54
CA TYR A 806 -27.80 7.86 -12.63
C TYR A 806 -26.78 6.77 -12.95
N LYS A 807 -26.96 6.05 -14.06
CA LYS A 807 -26.24 4.82 -14.36
C LYS A 807 -24.74 5.06 -14.32
N SER A 808 -24.02 4.05 -13.84
CA SER A 808 -22.60 3.94 -14.08
C SER A 808 -22.36 2.97 -15.22
N THR A 809 -21.52 3.33 -16.19
CA THR A 809 -21.19 2.47 -17.33
C THR A 809 -20.77 1.09 -16.85
N LYS A 810 -19.84 0.99 -15.90
CA LYS A 810 -19.32 -0.30 -15.42
C LYS A 810 -20.38 -1.18 -14.76
N ILE A 811 -21.15 -0.63 -13.83
CA ILE A 811 -22.19 -1.39 -13.11
C ILE A 811 -23.29 -1.82 -14.07
N ASP A 812 -23.71 -0.94 -14.97
CA ASP A 812 -24.77 -1.24 -15.95
C ASP A 812 -24.34 -2.33 -16.92
N VAL A 813 -23.16 -2.19 -17.53
CA VAL A 813 -22.59 -3.19 -18.44
C VAL A 813 -22.38 -4.52 -17.74
N CYS A 814 -21.89 -4.52 -16.49
CA CYS A 814 -21.76 -5.73 -15.68
C CYS A 814 -23.11 -6.45 -15.50
N CYS A 815 -24.17 -5.72 -15.15
CA CYS A 815 -25.49 -6.31 -14.95
C CYS A 815 -26.11 -6.83 -16.26
N ARG A 816 -25.96 -6.10 -17.36
CA ARG A 816 -26.42 -6.52 -18.70
C ARG A 816 -25.65 -7.75 -19.20
N LEU A 817 -24.34 -7.79 -18.99
CA LEU A 817 -23.49 -8.94 -19.28
C LEU A 817 -23.93 -10.18 -18.51
N VAL A 818 -24.17 -10.04 -17.20
CA VAL A 818 -24.67 -11.13 -16.36
C VAL A 818 -26.05 -11.60 -16.85
N ALA A 819 -26.97 -10.68 -17.12
CA ALA A 819 -28.30 -11.01 -17.60
C ALA A 819 -28.26 -11.77 -18.95
N HIS A 820 -27.45 -11.30 -19.90
CA HIS A 820 -27.23 -11.96 -21.20
C HIS A 820 -26.67 -13.36 -21.04
N LEU A 821 -25.58 -13.51 -20.26
CA LEU A 821 -24.92 -14.80 -20.09
C LEU A 821 -25.78 -15.83 -19.34
N LEU A 822 -26.71 -15.40 -18.49
CA LEU A 822 -27.61 -16.28 -17.73
C LEU A 822 -28.91 -16.65 -18.47
N GLN A 823 -29.19 -16.03 -19.62
CA GLN A 823 -30.35 -16.38 -20.44
C GLN A 823 -30.24 -17.83 -20.94
N ARG A 824 -29.10 -18.21 -21.53
CA ARG A 824 -28.79 -19.57 -21.98
C ARG A 824 -27.30 -19.88 -21.83
N ASP A 825 -26.95 -21.14 -21.61
CA ASP A 825 -25.55 -21.54 -21.45
C ASP A 825 -24.71 -21.35 -22.73
N ASP A 826 -25.33 -21.41 -23.90
CA ASP A 826 -24.72 -21.17 -25.22
C ASP A 826 -24.75 -19.70 -25.65
N ALA A 827 -25.04 -18.77 -24.72
CA ALA A 827 -24.96 -17.34 -24.97
C ALA A 827 -23.59 -16.95 -25.56
N PRO A 828 -23.55 -16.27 -26.73
CA PRO A 828 -22.31 -15.87 -27.36
C PRO A 828 -21.58 -14.83 -26.51
N LEU A 829 -20.26 -14.80 -26.65
CA LEU A 829 -19.41 -13.84 -25.94
C LEU A 829 -19.78 -12.41 -26.37
N VAL A 830 -19.94 -11.54 -25.38
CA VAL A 830 -20.11 -10.09 -25.61
C VAL A 830 -18.79 -9.52 -26.13
N VAL A 831 -18.86 -8.78 -27.24
CA VAL A 831 -17.73 -8.09 -27.88
C VAL A 831 -17.76 -6.62 -27.46
N PHE A 832 -16.61 -5.96 -27.46
CA PHE A 832 -16.50 -4.54 -27.09
C PHE A 832 -15.88 -3.79 -28.27
N GLU A 833 -16.67 -2.96 -28.93
CA GLU A 833 -16.27 -2.17 -30.09
C GLU A 833 -16.47 -0.69 -29.75
N ASN A 834 -15.48 0.15 -30.07
CA ASN A 834 -15.53 1.60 -29.83
C ASN A 834 -15.99 1.96 -28.40
N GLY A 835 -15.45 1.27 -27.39
CA GLY A 835 -15.78 1.53 -25.99
C GLY A 835 -17.19 1.13 -25.54
N ALA A 836 -17.95 0.36 -26.33
CA ALA A 836 -19.30 -0.06 -26.01
C ALA A 836 -19.50 -1.58 -26.12
N PRO A 837 -20.33 -2.20 -25.25
CA PRO A 837 -20.63 -3.62 -25.35
C PRO A 837 -21.64 -3.91 -26.48
N VAL A 838 -21.27 -4.82 -27.36
CA VAL A 838 -22.13 -5.40 -28.40
C VAL A 838 -22.62 -6.76 -27.92
N PHE A 839 -23.94 -6.89 -27.77
CA PHE A 839 -24.59 -8.12 -27.30
C PHE A 839 -25.10 -8.93 -28.50
N PRO A 840 -24.36 -9.97 -28.96
CA PRO A 840 -24.79 -10.78 -30.09
C PRO A 840 -26.11 -11.50 -29.80
N PRO A 841 -26.96 -11.72 -30.82
CA PRO A 841 -28.22 -12.45 -30.65
C PRO A 841 -27.95 -13.91 -30.26
N MET A 842 -28.88 -14.50 -29.51
CA MET A 842 -28.78 -15.90 -29.09
C MET A 842 -28.81 -16.84 -30.32
N PRO A 843 -27.96 -17.88 -30.36
CA PRO A 843 -27.98 -18.85 -31.44
C PRO A 843 -29.33 -19.60 -31.48
N PRO A 844 -29.76 -20.06 -32.67
CA PRO A 844 -30.95 -20.89 -32.80
C PRO A 844 -30.82 -22.14 -31.93
N VAL A 845 -31.92 -22.57 -31.31
CA VAL A 845 -31.94 -23.76 -30.45
C VAL A 845 -31.74 -24.99 -31.32
N ASP A 846 -30.69 -25.77 -31.07
CA ASP A 846 -30.55 -27.12 -31.64
C ASP A 846 -31.52 -28.08 -30.93
N PRO A 847 -32.54 -28.63 -31.61
CA PRO A 847 -33.49 -29.55 -30.99
C PRO A 847 -32.83 -30.83 -30.46
N LYS A 848 -31.65 -31.21 -30.97
CA LYS A 848 -30.92 -32.40 -30.53
C LYS A 848 -30.13 -32.17 -29.24
N ASN A 849 -29.74 -30.92 -28.98
CA ASN A 849 -28.95 -30.52 -27.81
C ASN A 849 -29.52 -29.22 -27.23
N PRO A 850 -30.64 -29.28 -26.49
CA PRO A 850 -31.20 -28.08 -25.88
C PRO A 850 -30.20 -27.47 -24.89
N PRO A 851 -30.07 -26.13 -24.86
CA PRO A 851 -29.14 -25.45 -23.97
C PRO A 851 -29.53 -25.69 -22.51
N THR A 852 -28.54 -25.96 -21.68
CA THR A 852 -28.72 -26.11 -20.24
C THR A 852 -28.79 -24.74 -19.54
N HIS A 853 -29.03 -24.75 -18.22
CA HIS A 853 -28.97 -23.58 -17.35
C HIS A 853 -28.03 -23.81 -16.15
N VAL A 854 -26.84 -24.35 -16.38
CA VAL A 854 -25.87 -24.68 -15.34
C VAL A 854 -24.80 -23.60 -15.13
N LYS A 855 -24.71 -22.59 -16.01
CA LYS A 855 -23.71 -21.52 -15.91
C LYS A 855 -23.83 -20.75 -14.60
N LYS A 856 -22.69 -20.57 -13.92
CA LYS A 856 -22.57 -19.80 -12.69
C LYS A 856 -21.45 -18.77 -12.84
N ILE A 857 -21.72 -17.56 -12.35
CA ILE A 857 -20.90 -16.37 -12.53
C ILE A 857 -20.40 -15.88 -11.17
N VAL A 858 -19.12 -15.56 -11.09
CA VAL A 858 -18.54 -14.86 -9.93
C VAL A 858 -18.13 -13.45 -10.35
N ILE A 859 -18.46 -12.46 -9.52
CA ILE A 859 -18.14 -11.06 -9.76
C ILE A 859 -17.19 -10.60 -8.67
N PHE A 860 -15.98 -10.22 -9.09
CA PHE A 860 -15.01 -9.58 -8.23
C PHE A 860 -15.28 -8.08 -8.16
N GLN A 861 -15.33 -7.56 -6.94
CA GLN A 861 -15.52 -6.14 -6.67
C GLN A 861 -14.56 -5.70 -5.57
N GLU A 862 -13.69 -4.74 -5.89
CA GLU A 862 -12.63 -4.28 -4.97
C GLU A 862 -13.22 -3.53 -3.78
N PHE A 863 -14.23 -2.68 -4.02
CA PHE A 863 -14.81 -1.80 -3.01
C PHE A 863 -16.13 -2.35 -2.45
N PRO A 864 -16.15 -3.02 -1.27
CA PRO A 864 -17.37 -3.67 -0.75
C PRO A 864 -18.51 -2.68 -0.45
N SER A 865 -18.20 -1.38 -0.34
CA SER A 865 -19.19 -0.31 -0.15
C SER A 865 -20.21 -0.23 -1.28
N PHE A 866 -19.84 -0.56 -2.53
CA PHE A 866 -20.76 -0.55 -3.67
C PHE A 866 -21.57 -1.84 -3.81
N ARG A 867 -21.32 -2.87 -2.99
CA ARG A 867 -22.02 -4.16 -3.06
C ARG A 867 -23.54 -4.01 -2.98
N PRO A 868 -24.12 -3.22 -2.05
CA PRO A 868 -25.57 -3.05 -1.99
C PRO A 868 -26.15 -2.43 -3.27
N LEU A 869 -25.39 -1.56 -3.94
CA LEU A 869 -25.79 -0.97 -5.21
C LEU A 869 -25.78 -2.03 -6.32
N LEU A 870 -24.68 -2.77 -6.48
CA LEU A 870 -24.59 -3.82 -7.49
C LEU A 870 -25.70 -4.88 -7.32
N GLN A 871 -25.96 -5.32 -6.09
CA GLN A 871 -27.07 -6.24 -5.81
C GLN A 871 -28.43 -5.65 -6.14
N ASN A 872 -28.63 -4.36 -5.86
CA ASN A 872 -29.88 -3.68 -6.19
C ASN A 872 -30.08 -3.61 -7.71
N ILE A 873 -29.06 -3.27 -8.49
CA ILE A 873 -29.18 -3.19 -9.95
C ILE A 873 -29.34 -4.59 -10.56
N LEU A 874 -28.58 -5.60 -10.13
CA LEU A 874 -28.78 -6.99 -10.54
C LEU A 874 -30.22 -7.45 -10.29
N SER A 875 -30.80 -7.10 -9.15
CA SER A 875 -32.20 -7.41 -8.84
C SER A 875 -33.20 -6.70 -9.76
N LEU A 876 -32.90 -5.48 -10.23
CA LEU A 876 -33.74 -4.78 -11.22
C LEU A 876 -33.69 -5.46 -12.60
N TYR A 877 -32.56 -6.08 -12.93
CA TYR A 877 -32.40 -6.96 -14.11
C TYR A 877 -32.93 -8.39 -13.88
N GLY A 878 -33.61 -8.66 -12.76
CA GLY A 878 -34.20 -9.97 -12.45
C GLY A 878 -33.19 -11.04 -12.01
N VAL A 879 -31.96 -10.65 -11.65
CA VAL A 879 -30.88 -11.58 -11.27
C VAL A 879 -30.70 -11.63 -9.75
N PHE A 880 -30.89 -12.82 -9.18
CA PHE A 880 -30.56 -13.08 -7.77
C PHE A 880 -29.06 -13.28 -7.57
N SER A 881 -28.49 -12.66 -6.53
CA SER A 881 -27.06 -12.79 -6.20
C SER A 881 -26.83 -12.96 -4.71
N VAL A 882 -25.83 -13.78 -4.36
CA VAL A 882 -25.28 -13.91 -3.01
C VAL A 882 -23.94 -13.19 -2.91
N HIS A 883 -23.43 -12.99 -1.70
CA HIS A 883 -22.13 -12.34 -1.50
C HIS A 883 -21.33 -12.98 -0.39
N ILE A 884 -20.01 -12.84 -0.48
CA ILE A 884 -19.06 -13.16 0.59
C ILE A 884 -18.24 -11.91 0.89
N ASP A 885 -18.20 -11.53 2.16
CA ASP A 885 -17.32 -10.49 2.65
C ASP A 885 -16.49 -10.93 3.87
N GLY A 886 -15.54 -10.08 4.25
CA GLY A 886 -14.62 -10.33 5.36
C GLY A 886 -15.23 -10.26 6.75
N ARG A 887 -16.43 -9.67 6.88
CA ARG A 887 -17.15 -9.49 8.14
C ARG A 887 -18.10 -10.66 8.41
N MET A 888 -18.38 -11.50 7.41
CA MET A 888 -19.16 -12.71 7.57
C MET A 888 -18.43 -13.73 8.46
N ALA A 889 -19.15 -14.29 9.43
CA ALA A 889 -18.72 -15.43 10.22
C ALA A 889 -18.43 -16.65 9.31
N TYR A 890 -17.51 -17.51 9.73
CA TYR A 890 -17.07 -18.69 8.97
C TYR A 890 -18.24 -19.60 8.56
N GLU A 891 -19.15 -19.90 9.48
CA GLU A 891 -20.33 -20.72 9.23
C GLU A 891 -21.22 -20.14 8.12
N LYS A 892 -21.57 -18.85 8.22
CA LYS A 892 -22.36 -18.14 7.20
C LYS A 892 -21.66 -18.11 5.84
N ARG A 893 -20.33 -17.98 5.82
CA ARG A 893 -19.54 -18.06 4.59
C ARG A 893 -19.65 -19.46 3.97
N SER A 894 -19.47 -20.51 4.78
CA SER A 894 -19.60 -21.91 4.38
C SER A 894 -20.99 -22.20 3.81
N ASP A 895 -22.04 -21.73 4.48
CA ASP A 895 -23.43 -21.92 4.04
C ASP A 895 -23.74 -21.19 2.73
N THR A 896 -23.25 -19.97 2.55
CA THR A 896 -23.37 -19.25 1.28
C THR A 896 -22.67 -19.97 0.14
N ILE A 897 -21.48 -20.53 0.38
CA ILE A 897 -20.75 -21.32 -0.64
C ILE A 897 -21.51 -22.61 -0.96
N LYS A 898 -22.00 -23.32 0.07
CA LYS A 898 -22.81 -24.53 -0.11
C LYS A 898 -24.05 -24.22 -0.94
N ARG A 899 -24.75 -23.12 -0.63
CA ARG A 899 -25.90 -22.65 -1.41
C ARG A 899 -25.50 -22.35 -2.85
N PHE A 900 -24.46 -21.54 -3.07
CA PHE A 900 -23.98 -21.24 -4.41
C PHE A 900 -23.59 -22.49 -5.21
N LYS A 901 -23.07 -23.54 -4.56
CA LYS A 901 -22.73 -24.81 -5.22
C LYS A 901 -23.94 -25.69 -5.55
N LYS A 902 -24.91 -25.78 -4.64
CA LYS A 902 -26.02 -26.76 -4.71
C LYS A 902 -27.32 -26.21 -5.27
N ASP A 903 -27.61 -24.93 -5.04
CA ASP A 903 -28.85 -24.26 -5.44
C ASP A 903 -28.76 -23.85 -6.92
N PRO A 904 -29.61 -24.41 -7.81
CA PRO A 904 -29.62 -24.05 -9.24
C PRO A 904 -30.02 -22.59 -9.49
N GLU A 905 -30.84 -22.01 -8.62
CA GLU A 905 -31.30 -20.61 -8.73
C GLU A 905 -30.21 -19.62 -8.28
N CYS A 906 -29.28 -20.08 -7.44
CA CYS A 906 -28.16 -19.28 -6.96
C CYS A 906 -27.00 -19.30 -7.98
N ARG A 907 -27.10 -18.46 -9.02
CA ARG A 907 -26.14 -18.44 -10.14
C ARG A 907 -25.10 -17.32 -10.09
N VAL A 908 -25.25 -16.32 -9.23
CA VAL A 908 -24.31 -15.20 -9.11
C VAL A 908 -23.76 -15.06 -7.69
N LEU A 909 -22.43 -15.02 -7.57
CA LEU A 909 -21.72 -14.77 -6.32
C LEU A 909 -20.84 -13.53 -6.44
N LEU A 910 -21.05 -12.58 -5.53
CA LEU A 910 -20.21 -11.38 -5.37
C LEU A 910 -19.15 -11.63 -4.30
N PHE A 911 -17.90 -11.25 -4.54
CA PHE A 911 -16.85 -11.31 -3.53
C PHE A 911 -15.84 -10.18 -3.69
N SER A 912 -15.18 -9.84 -2.59
CA SER A 912 -14.10 -8.85 -2.55
C SER A 912 -12.78 -9.49 -2.14
N ARG A 913 -11.71 -8.69 -2.04
CA ARG A 913 -10.36 -9.12 -1.61
C ARG A 913 -10.37 -9.92 -0.30
N VAL A 914 -11.32 -9.67 0.62
CA VAL A 914 -11.40 -10.41 1.90
C VAL A 914 -12.02 -11.80 1.75
N GLY A 915 -12.68 -12.07 0.61
CA GLY A 915 -13.15 -13.40 0.20
C GLY A 915 -12.09 -14.25 -0.51
N ASN A 916 -10.88 -13.73 -0.78
CA ASN A 916 -9.85 -14.45 -1.54
C ASN A 916 -9.23 -15.64 -0.80
N VAL A 917 -9.57 -15.87 0.46
CA VAL A 917 -8.99 -16.98 1.24
C VAL A 917 -9.69 -18.29 0.90
N GLY A 918 -8.95 -19.20 0.27
CA GLY A 918 -9.27 -20.63 0.25
C GLY A 918 -10.58 -21.04 -0.44
N LEU A 919 -11.27 -20.15 -1.16
CA LEU A 919 -12.53 -20.51 -1.84
C LEU A 919 -12.25 -21.40 -3.06
N ASN A 920 -12.84 -22.59 -3.06
CA ASN A 920 -12.90 -23.45 -4.25
C ASN A 920 -14.22 -23.19 -4.99
N LEU A 921 -14.14 -22.47 -6.12
CA LEU A 921 -15.27 -22.00 -6.92
C LEU A 921 -15.29 -22.64 -8.32
N THR A 922 -14.77 -23.87 -8.48
CA THR A 922 -14.84 -24.63 -9.74
C THR A 922 -16.26 -24.93 -10.23
N CYS A 923 -17.28 -24.65 -9.42
CA CYS A 923 -18.68 -24.70 -9.82
C CYS A 923 -19.10 -23.51 -10.71
N ALA A 924 -18.32 -22.43 -10.72
CA ALA A 924 -18.46 -21.33 -11.66
C ALA A 924 -17.56 -21.54 -12.86
N ASN A 925 -17.87 -20.91 -13.97
CA ASN A 925 -17.03 -20.89 -15.17
C ASN A 925 -16.87 -19.48 -15.76
N THR A 926 -17.56 -18.48 -15.22
CA THR A 926 -17.37 -17.08 -15.62
C THR A 926 -16.91 -16.22 -14.46
N VAL A 927 -15.86 -15.44 -14.68
CA VAL A 927 -15.35 -14.42 -13.75
C VAL A 927 -15.55 -13.04 -14.37
N ILE A 928 -16.12 -12.09 -13.64
CA ILE A 928 -16.23 -10.69 -14.07
C ILE A 928 -15.49 -9.82 -13.07
N PHE A 929 -14.50 -9.07 -13.52
CA PHE A 929 -13.83 -8.03 -12.75
C PHE A 929 -14.54 -6.70 -13.00
N LEU A 930 -15.36 -6.27 -12.04
CA LEU A 930 -16.01 -4.95 -12.07
C LEU A 930 -14.97 -3.84 -11.82
N ASP A 931 -14.09 -4.10 -10.85
CA ASP A 931 -12.95 -3.26 -10.50
C ASP A 931 -11.67 -4.08 -10.69
N GLN A 932 -10.60 -3.43 -11.15
CA GLN A 932 -9.32 -4.09 -11.31
C GLN A 932 -8.61 -4.26 -9.96
N PRO A 933 -8.05 -5.43 -9.62
CA PRO A 933 -7.23 -5.55 -8.44
C PRO A 933 -5.96 -4.70 -8.58
N TRP A 934 -5.31 -4.39 -7.47
CA TRP A 934 -4.10 -3.55 -7.46
C TRP A 934 -2.89 -4.17 -8.16
N SER A 935 -2.92 -5.49 -8.34
CA SER A 935 -1.86 -6.24 -8.99
C SER A 935 -2.42 -7.31 -9.90
N ALA A 936 -1.73 -7.56 -11.02
CA ALA A 936 -1.97 -8.71 -11.90
C ALA A 936 -1.95 -10.04 -11.14
N GLN A 937 -1.21 -10.10 -10.03
CA GLN A 937 -1.10 -11.31 -9.23
C GLN A 937 -2.37 -11.61 -8.46
N ASP A 938 -2.95 -10.58 -7.82
CA ASP A 938 -4.25 -10.68 -7.19
C ASP A 938 -5.29 -11.16 -8.22
N GLU A 939 -5.23 -10.64 -9.46
CA GLU A 939 -6.10 -11.07 -10.56
C GLU A 939 -5.94 -12.56 -10.91
N VAL A 940 -4.71 -13.02 -11.16
CA VAL A 940 -4.41 -14.43 -11.46
C VAL A 940 -4.85 -15.33 -10.31
N GLN A 941 -4.66 -14.90 -9.05
CA GLN A 941 -5.11 -15.64 -7.88
C GLN A 941 -6.64 -15.73 -7.82
N ILE A 942 -7.35 -14.63 -8.13
CA ILE A 942 -8.81 -14.58 -8.18
C ILE A 942 -9.34 -15.52 -9.26
N ARG A 943 -8.79 -15.43 -10.48
CA ARG A 943 -9.16 -16.30 -11.61
C ARG A 943 -8.88 -17.77 -11.30
N GLY A 944 -7.75 -18.04 -10.65
CA GLY A 944 -7.37 -19.36 -10.15
C GLY A 944 -8.28 -19.95 -9.07
N ARG A 945 -9.29 -19.23 -8.57
CA ARG A 945 -10.37 -19.82 -7.73
C ARG A 945 -11.42 -20.56 -8.55
N VAL A 946 -11.57 -20.20 -9.83
CA VAL A 946 -12.54 -20.73 -10.78
C VAL A 946 -11.86 -21.63 -11.81
N HIS A 947 -10.79 -21.14 -12.44
CA HIS A 947 -9.98 -21.88 -13.40
C HIS A 947 -8.85 -22.62 -12.68
N ARG A 948 -9.19 -23.79 -12.12
CA ARG A 948 -8.26 -24.66 -11.40
C ARG A 948 -8.69 -26.12 -11.51
N GLN A 949 -7.81 -27.02 -11.06
CA GLN A 949 -8.07 -28.46 -11.08
C GLN A 949 -9.44 -28.82 -10.49
N GLY A 950 -10.23 -29.59 -11.24
CA GLY A 950 -11.62 -29.90 -10.94
C GLY A 950 -12.63 -29.07 -11.74
N GLN A 951 -12.18 -28.06 -12.49
CA GLN A 951 -12.98 -27.37 -13.49
C GLN A 951 -13.26 -28.32 -14.68
N LYS A 952 -14.51 -28.34 -15.14
CA LYS A 952 -14.97 -29.21 -16.23
C LYS A 952 -15.47 -28.43 -17.44
N LEU A 953 -15.80 -27.15 -17.26
CA LEU A 953 -16.34 -26.29 -18.31
C LEU A 953 -15.28 -25.28 -18.77
N PRO A 954 -15.29 -24.89 -20.07
CA PRO A 954 -14.55 -23.73 -20.54
C PRO A 954 -14.84 -22.51 -19.69
N CYS A 955 -13.79 -21.76 -19.34
CA CYS A 955 -13.89 -20.59 -18.50
C CYS A 955 -13.79 -19.30 -19.31
N THR A 956 -14.50 -18.26 -18.85
CA THR A 956 -14.41 -16.91 -19.42
C THR A 956 -14.14 -15.89 -18.32
N SER A 957 -13.22 -14.96 -18.57
CA SER A 957 -12.88 -13.87 -17.67
C SER A 957 -13.12 -12.53 -18.37
N TYR A 958 -14.07 -11.73 -17.90
CA TYR A 958 -14.30 -10.37 -18.38
C TYR A 958 -13.63 -9.35 -17.48
N GLN A 959 -12.80 -8.48 -18.03
CA GLN A 959 -12.18 -7.36 -17.33
C GLN A 959 -12.81 -6.05 -17.80
N LEU A 960 -13.64 -5.42 -16.97
CA LEU A 960 -14.25 -4.13 -17.32
C LEU A 960 -13.23 -3.01 -17.08
N LEU A 961 -12.79 -2.36 -18.16
CA LEU A 961 -11.75 -1.33 -18.16
C LEU A 961 -12.32 -0.03 -18.69
N ALA A 962 -12.31 1.04 -17.87
CA ALA A 962 -12.75 2.35 -18.34
C ALA A 962 -11.60 3.07 -19.09
N LEU A 963 -11.84 3.40 -20.36
CA LEU A 963 -10.89 4.12 -21.22
C LEU A 963 -10.56 5.50 -20.64
N GLY A 964 -9.31 5.93 -20.82
CA GLY A 964 -8.83 7.21 -20.29
C GLY A 964 -8.69 7.27 -18.75
N THR A 965 -8.86 6.15 -18.04
CA THR A 965 -8.76 6.10 -16.57
C THR A 965 -7.58 5.26 -16.09
N ALA A 966 -7.39 5.20 -14.77
CA ALA A 966 -6.40 4.34 -14.13
C ALA A 966 -6.56 2.84 -14.44
N ASP A 967 -7.73 2.37 -14.89
CA ASP A 967 -7.97 0.95 -15.15
C ASP A 967 -7.10 0.40 -16.28
N VAL A 968 -6.93 1.13 -17.39
CA VAL A 968 -6.17 0.69 -18.57
C VAL A 968 -4.68 0.55 -18.23
N LYS A 969 -4.11 1.52 -17.52
CA LYS A 969 -2.70 1.47 -17.09
C LYS A 969 -2.41 0.30 -16.16
N VAL A 970 -3.34 -0.08 -15.28
CA VAL A 970 -3.17 -1.26 -14.41
C VAL A 970 -3.10 -2.54 -15.24
N SER A 971 -3.84 -2.59 -16.36
CA SER A 971 -3.78 -3.69 -17.34
C SER A 971 -2.46 -3.71 -18.10
N ASP A 972 -2.00 -2.60 -18.70
CA ASP A 972 -0.76 -2.56 -19.50
C ASP A 972 0.51 -2.93 -18.69
N ILE A 973 0.47 -2.59 -17.40
CA ILE A 973 1.50 -2.95 -16.42
C ILE A 973 1.55 -4.47 -16.20
N SER A 974 0.43 -5.18 -16.32
CA SER A 974 0.36 -6.65 -16.22
C SER A 974 1.15 -7.33 -17.33
N ASP A 975 0.98 -6.86 -18.56
CA ASP A 975 1.56 -7.50 -19.75
C ASP A 975 3.09 -7.35 -19.79
N SER A 976 3.58 -6.14 -19.50
CA SER A 976 5.04 -5.90 -19.37
C SER A 976 5.68 -6.74 -18.27
N LYS A 977 4.93 -7.11 -17.22
CA LYS A 977 5.43 -7.98 -16.15
C LYS A 977 5.42 -9.45 -16.53
N SER A 978 4.42 -9.89 -17.31
CA SER A 978 4.40 -11.27 -17.83
C SER A 978 5.66 -11.54 -18.62
N ILE A 979 6.05 -10.63 -19.52
CA ILE A 979 7.27 -10.75 -20.33
C ILE A 979 8.52 -10.92 -19.46
N MET A 980 8.66 -10.12 -18.39
CA MET A 980 9.82 -10.18 -17.50
C MET A 980 9.85 -11.46 -16.66
N LEU A 981 8.68 -11.97 -16.26
CA LEU A 981 8.53 -13.27 -15.62
C LEU A 981 8.88 -14.40 -16.59
N ASP A 982 8.40 -14.32 -17.82
CA ASP A 982 8.65 -15.29 -18.86
C ASP A 982 10.14 -15.29 -19.22
N ALA A 983 10.80 -14.13 -19.30
CA ALA A 983 12.25 -14.02 -19.46
C ALA A 983 13.04 -14.63 -18.28
N PHE A 984 12.58 -14.44 -17.06
CA PHE A 984 13.22 -15.03 -15.87
C PHE A 984 13.02 -16.55 -15.78
N PHE A 985 12.00 -17.11 -16.43
CA PHE A 985 11.72 -18.55 -16.41
C PHE A 985 11.96 -19.26 -17.74
N SER A 986 12.22 -18.51 -18.81
CA SER A 986 12.55 -19.03 -20.12
C SER A 986 13.95 -19.62 -20.11
N ARG A 987 14.13 -20.67 -20.90
CA ARG A 987 15.41 -21.31 -21.14
C ARG A 987 15.93 -20.69 -22.43
N GLU A 988 16.98 -19.89 -22.39
CA GLU A 988 17.49 -19.26 -23.61
C GLU A 988 17.92 -20.31 -24.65
N THR A 989 17.24 -20.33 -25.80
CA THR A 989 17.81 -20.17 -27.17
C THR A 989 16.75 -20.48 -28.22
N SER A 990 15.91 -19.50 -28.54
CA SER A 990 15.36 -19.37 -29.89
C SER A 990 14.92 -17.93 -30.14
N ARG A 991 15.81 -17.17 -30.80
CA ARG A 991 15.36 -16.23 -31.83
C ARG A 991 14.71 -17.08 -32.92
N SER A 992 13.42 -17.43 -32.79
CA SER A 992 12.59 -17.93 -33.89
C SER A 992 11.14 -18.18 -33.45
N LYS A 993 10.23 -17.34 -33.95
CA LYS A 993 8.82 -17.62 -34.27
C LYS A 993 7.89 -18.02 -33.13
N SER A 994 7.33 -17.01 -32.43
CA SER A 994 5.94 -17.12 -31.97
C SER A 994 5.02 -16.66 -33.10
N THR A 995 4.57 -17.62 -33.91
CA THR A 995 3.54 -17.38 -34.91
C THR A 995 2.22 -17.08 -34.19
N ARG A 996 1.79 -15.81 -34.17
CA ARG A 996 0.40 -15.46 -33.88
C ARG A 996 -0.47 -16.12 -34.96
N ILE A 997 -1.32 -17.07 -34.55
CA ILE A 997 -2.46 -17.49 -35.36
C ILE A 997 -3.44 -16.32 -35.31
N ALA A 998 -3.45 -15.53 -36.38
CA ALA A 998 -4.56 -14.64 -36.69
C ALA A 998 -5.78 -15.51 -37.01
N LEU A 999 -6.86 -15.34 -36.24
CA LEU A 999 -8.23 -15.61 -36.63
C LEU A 999 -9.17 -14.70 -35.86
#